data_AF-A0AAD2G1U2-F1
#
_entry.id   AF-A0AAD2G1U2-F1
#
_cell.length_a   1.000
_cell.length_b   1.000
_cell.length_c   1.000
_cell.angle_alpha   90.00
_cell.angle_beta   90.00
_cell.angle_gamma   90.00
#
_symmetry.space_group_name_H-M   'P 1'
#
loop_
_entity.id
_entity.type
_entity.pdbx_description
1 polymer ?
#
loop_
_entity_poly.entity_id
_entity_poly.type
_entity_poly.pdbx_seq_one_letter_code
_entity_poly.pdbx_strand_id
1 'polypeptide(L)'
;MEDEKVDIVHESDDASSNSSNSSKLDTLGPLRSSSRGGIEESESSDTDSSSIGRYSSRMQSIRFESDSPVGKVRSVQMANRLTKMDSIKQGVMMSPTSGRRSGLIVQSLQDDLRKSQALLDVRAVDNVGGELQEQWMEVYNKNVMNLEPIDETKYDDFVWSRLILMQDFKGMLLLHHACRRKAPYETVKWFIGDESDIITLSHRAKDGSLPIHIACRAFASFDVVQLVSKDSNRQSYINVPDKEGRLPLDIFGSGVSSGQNRKSQSRAMQTFTENMFKSLIREKDANIEETFMAMDSICNNCPPKKFQTIVCNNLHEKVCIQWLTWAFCQQKVISSIMRDFYCKVAWIAILMQSSSLYLKGKRTDGYAYALYFFTLIFLVREIKQVRRYIKAQVLVDYVKEIWNWVDVAVICLVATSATILLLDDPSGGYNERARTVLMVTNAFQLLHFASFLKKIFLPFATFVGGLMMLFKTLLPFMVCTSLVLLAFAFMYHVSKFDRNNPLPPDQLQFSTLWVSFLSVFQMFVDAPEETASMLDAAFGVVTTIVLLNVVIAVISISWDKSTEEEKALRVFWEYRLTFIQDVTLSRKAQISAKKMKKLMRLNTFSDRFDQARSDRMERFHDPSQKNGIGLYFFFVTQYAVYFCLGWVTFGYFWPFKIRKDIFGIKFRPPIIDTKSEIIETRKVHDTVTKRMDELEGKITKQNSDNLTLLAQNQNLNRKMDDLESSIDKLTKLLTQQQGPSSQPKEPSFDDSAIDVPARSSSPDDSAVEVPTRTPSPDDSAIEVPARRFEPDDSARTSSALSVGSPESYKRILPSGQVVTSDITGSDSGDESDENQTHYKA
;
A
#
# COMPACT_ATOMS: atom_id res chain seq x y z
N MET A 1 75.46 21.62 -5.56
CA MET A 1 76.67 20.88 -5.16
C MET A 1 76.90 19.90 -6.27
N GLU A 2 78.08 19.98 -6.91
CA GLU A 2 78.65 18.99 -7.84
C GLU A 2 77.69 18.50 -8.95
N ASP A 3 77.59 19.20 -10.08
CA ASP A 3 78.60 19.38 -11.14
C ASP A 3 79.01 18.07 -11.84
N GLU A 4 78.42 17.84 -13.03
CA GLU A 4 79.24 17.45 -14.18
C GLU A 4 78.65 18.06 -15.47
N LYS A 5 79.52 18.43 -16.41
CA LYS A 5 79.18 19.05 -17.70
C LYS A 5 79.82 18.26 -18.83
N VAL A 6 79.05 17.90 -19.84
CA VAL A 6 79.56 17.61 -21.19
C VAL A 6 78.60 18.18 -22.24
N ASP A 7 78.98 19.29 -22.84
CA ASP A 7 78.53 19.69 -24.18
C ASP A 7 79.46 19.05 -25.22
N ILE A 8 79.00 18.74 -26.45
CA ILE A 8 79.68 19.06 -27.74
C ILE A 8 78.99 18.49 -29.01
N VAL A 9 78.68 19.41 -29.94
CA VAL A 9 78.64 19.31 -31.42
C VAL A 9 77.43 18.71 -32.19
N HIS A 10 77.21 19.36 -33.34
CA HIS A 10 76.15 19.28 -34.37
C HIS A 10 76.16 18.04 -35.28
N GLU A 11 74.97 17.73 -35.82
CA GLU A 11 74.61 17.71 -37.26
C GLU A 11 73.07 18.00 -37.32
N SER A 12 72.39 18.75 -38.22
CA SER A 12 72.45 19.06 -39.67
C SER A 12 72.25 17.82 -40.57
N ASP A 13 71.22 17.68 -41.41
CA ASP A 13 70.07 18.54 -41.76
C ASP A 13 68.74 17.72 -41.70
N ASP A 14 67.52 18.19 -42.04
CA ASP A 14 67.05 18.59 -43.38
C ASP A 14 65.72 19.38 -43.32
N ALA A 15 65.37 20.12 -44.38
CA ALA A 15 64.26 21.08 -44.36
C ALA A 15 63.40 21.13 -45.65
N SER A 16 62.07 21.06 -45.49
CA SER A 16 61.09 21.67 -46.41
C SER A 16 59.70 21.75 -45.73
N SER A 17 59.20 22.95 -45.40
CA SER A 17 58.35 23.82 -46.25
C SER A 17 56.84 23.50 -46.13
N ASN A 18 55.88 24.43 -46.21
CA ASN A 18 55.99 25.90 -46.35
C ASN A 18 54.70 26.62 -45.89
N SER A 19 54.75 27.96 -45.80
CA SER A 19 53.64 28.92 -45.58
C SER A 19 52.83 28.77 -44.26
N SER A 20 52.77 29.71 -43.32
CA SER A 20 52.70 31.21 -43.32
C SER A 20 51.29 31.80 -43.39
N ASN A 21 50.82 32.35 -42.27
CA ASN A 21 50.25 33.69 -42.25
C ASN A 21 50.45 34.34 -40.88
N SER A 22 50.58 35.67 -40.82
CA SER A 22 51.05 36.36 -39.61
C SER A 22 50.29 37.67 -39.33
N SER A 23 50.08 37.95 -38.04
CA SER A 23 49.79 39.30 -37.56
C SER A 23 50.03 39.43 -36.04
N LYS A 24 51.17 40.05 -35.68
CA LYS A 24 51.46 40.95 -34.53
C LYS A 24 50.72 40.71 -33.19
N LEU A 25 51.46 40.51 -32.08
CA LEU A 25 51.97 41.56 -31.15
C LEU A 25 50.83 42.43 -30.56
N ASP A 26 50.73 42.64 -29.24
CA ASP A 26 51.84 43.05 -28.36
C ASP A 26 51.62 42.80 -26.82
N THR A 27 52.56 43.28 -26.00
CA THR A 27 52.47 43.55 -24.53
C THR A 27 52.42 42.43 -23.47
N LEU A 28 53.61 42.02 -23.03
CA LEU A 28 54.14 42.16 -21.65
C LEU A 28 53.20 42.09 -20.41
N GLY A 29 53.53 41.16 -19.49
CA GLY A 29 53.69 41.54 -18.08
C GLY A 29 52.69 40.98 -17.04
N PRO A 30 53.05 41.01 -15.74
CA PRO A 30 53.34 39.73 -15.09
C PRO A 30 52.54 39.40 -13.82
N LEU A 31 52.78 38.18 -13.31
CA LEU A 31 52.33 37.64 -12.01
C LEU A 31 52.49 38.63 -10.85
N ARG A 32 51.55 38.59 -9.88
CA ARG A 32 51.75 39.19 -8.57
C ARG A 32 51.12 38.38 -7.44
N SER A 33 51.93 38.05 -6.44
CA SER A 33 51.56 37.36 -5.21
C SER A 33 51.60 38.32 -4.01
N SER A 34 50.60 38.22 -3.12
CA SER A 34 50.63 38.67 -1.70
C SER A 34 49.37 38.09 -1.03
N SER A 35 49.36 37.44 0.14
CA SER A 35 50.15 37.57 1.39
C SER A 35 49.73 38.73 2.29
N ARG A 36 48.79 38.42 3.21
CA ARG A 36 48.46 39.08 4.50
C ARG A 36 47.34 38.27 5.17
N GLY A 37 47.27 38.05 6.49
CA GLY A 37 48.20 38.40 7.57
C GLY A 37 47.46 38.94 8.80
N GLY A 38 47.53 38.25 9.95
CA GLY A 38 46.70 38.46 11.16
C GLY A 38 45.66 37.32 11.28
N ILE A 39 45.63 36.42 12.28
CA ILE A 39 45.90 36.47 13.73
C ILE A 39 44.78 37.16 14.52
N GLU A 40 43.92 36.36 15.17
CA GLU A 40 43.73 36.42 16.63
C GLU A 40 43.07 35.13 17.18
N GLU A 41 43.25 34.91 18.48
CA GLU A 41 42.92 33.71 19.28
C GLU A 41 41.40 33.63 19.57
N SER A 42 40.75 32.47 19.37
CA SER A 42 40.47 31.41 20.36
C SER A 42 39.94 31.86 21.72
N GLU A 43 38.73 31.41 22.07
CA GLU A 43 38.57 30.41 23.15
C GLU A 43 37.18 29.77 23.19
N SER A 44 37.05 28.71 23.98
CA SER A 44 35.83 27.95 24.25
C SER A 44 35.23 28.28 25.62
N SER A 45 33.92 28.20 25.79
CA SER A 45 33.31 27.78 27.06
C SER A 45 31.83 27.41 26.90
N ASP A 46 31.40 26.43 27.68
CA ASP A 46 30.00 26.05 27.85
C ASP A 46 29.24 27.08 28.71
N THR A 47 27.91 27.09 28.61
CA THR A 47 27.07 27.34 29.79
C THR A 47 25.64 26.83 29.58
N ASP A 48 25.14 26.07 30.55
CA ASP A 48 23.70 25.82 30.69
C ASP A 48 22.93 27.12 30.95
N SER A 49 21.71 27.21 30.41
CA SER A 49 20.63 27.87 31.15
C SER A 49 19.24 27.39 30.69
N SER A 50 18.41 27.04 31.68
CA SER A 50 17.00 26.74 31.46
C SER A 50 16.18 28.04 31.37
N SER A 51 15.14 28.06 30.53
CA SER A 51 14.19 29.19 30.46
C SER A 51 12.74 28.71 30.53
N ILE A 52 12.11 28.95 31.68
CA ILE A 52 10.72 28.56 31.97
C ILE A 52 9.77 29.61 31.38
N GLY A 53 9.11 29.28 30.27
CA GLY A 53 8.13 30.14 29.59
C GLY A 53 6.78 30.24 30.30
N ARG A 54 6.71 30.98 31.42
CA ARG A 54 5.41 31.36 32.02
C ARG A 54 4.68 32.37 31.13
N TYR A 55 3.49 32.01 30.64
CA TYR A 55 2.52 32.98 30.13
C TYR A 55 1.36 33.13 31.12
N SER A 56 1.17 34.33 31.66
CA SER A 56 0.03 34.68 32.49
C SER A 56 -0.49 36.07 32.13
N SER A 57 -1.81 36.15 32.00
CA SER A 57 -2.65 37.32 32.34
C SER A 57 -2.17 38.72 31.92
N ARG A 58 -2.71 39.21 30.80
CA ARG A 58 -2.95 40.65 30.65
C ARG A 58 -4.32 40.91 30.04
N MET A 59 -5.35 40.99 30.88
CA MET A 59 -6.61 41.62 30.50
C MET A 59 -6.35 43.08 30.14
N GLN A 60 -6.84 43.51 28.98
CA GLN A 60 -7.16 44.91 28.74
C GLN A 60 -8.63 44.99 28.34
N SER A 61 -9.39 45.79 29.09
CA SER A 61 -10.79 46.06 28.78
C SER A 61 -10.86 46.93 27.53
N ILE A 62 -11.46 46.40 26.46
CA ILE A 62 -11.88 47.19 25.30
C ILE A 62 -13.40 47.06 25.21
N ARG A 63 -14.08 48.15 25.56
CA ARG A 63 -15.53 48.26 25.53
C ARG A 63 -15.96 48.53 24.07
N PHE A 64 -16.40 47.49 23.36
CA PHE A 64 -17.06 47.66 22.06
C PHE A 64 -18.57 47.77 22.24
N GLU A 65 -19.15 48.85 21.74
CA GLU A 65 -20.61 49.03 21.69
C GLU A 65 -21.22 48.10 20.64
N SER A 66 -22.36 47.51 20.96
CA SER A 66 -22.94 46.40 20.22
C SER A 66 -24.17 46.81 19.40
N ASP A 67 -23.94 47.31 18.18
CA ASP A 67 -25.00 47.49 17.19
C ASP A 67 -24.89 46.43 16.07
N SER A 68 -25.90 45.57 15.97
CA SER A 68 -25.96 44.47 15.01
C SER A 68 -27.40 44.23 14.51
N PRO A 69 -27.68 44.30 13.19
CA PRO A 69 -29.04 44.30 12.64
C PRO A 69 -29.64 42.89 12.51
N VAL A 70 -30.03 42.28 13.64
CA VAL A 70 -30.62 40.91 13.70
C VAL A 70 -31.94 40.77 12.91
N GLY A 71 -32.66 41.87 12.65
CA GLY A 71 -34.03 41.85 12.12
C GLY A 71 -34.24 41.29 10.70
N LYS A 72 -33.20 41.11 9.87
CA LYS A 72 -33.37 40.78 8.43
C LYS A 72 -33.40 39.30 8.04
N VAL A 73 -33.20 38.36 8.97
CA VAL A 73 -33.15 36.91 8.65
C VAL A 73 -34.49 36.19 8.87
N ARG A 74 -35.29 36.56 9.89
CA ARG A 74 -36.56 35.89 10.21
C ARG A 74 -37.62 35.99 9.08
N SER A 75 -37.58 37.02 8.23
CA SER A 75 -38.56 37.24 7.15
C SER A 75 -38.53 36.18 6.04
N VAL A 76 -37.34 35.70 5.64
CA VAL A 76 -37.17 34.76 4.52
C VAL A 76 -37.72 33.37 4.85
N GLN A 77 -37.56 32.92 6.09
CA GLN A 77 -38.15 31.64 6.53
C GLN A 77 -39.68 31.70 6.63
N MET A 78 -40.26 32.86 6.96
CA MET A 78 -41.70 33.03 7.02
C MET A 78 -42.33 33.04 5.61
N ALA A 79 -41.71 33.70 4.64
CA ALA A 79 -42.11 33.68 3.23
C ALA A 79 -42.11 32.25 2.63
N ASN A 80 -41.09 31.45 2.94
CA ASN A 80 -40.98 30.06 2.48
C ASN A 80 -42.00 29.10 3.15
N ARG A 81 -42.64 29.50 4.26
CA ARG A 81 -43.78 28.76 4.85
C ARG A 81 -45.12 29.16 4.20
N LEU A 82 -45.31 30.45 3.93
CA LEU A 82 -46.52 30.96 3.25
C LEU A 82 -46.69 30.36 1.84
N THR A 83 -45.63 30.39 1.02
CA THR A 83 -45.64 29.79 -0.33
C THR A 83 -45.96 28.29 -0.34
N LYS A 84 -45.59 27.55 0.72
CA LYS A 84 -45.96 26.14 0.89
C LYS A 84 -47.43 25.95 1.31
N MET A 85 -48.04 26.91 2.00
CA MET A 85 -49.48 26.86 2.29
C MET A 85 -50.33 27.20 1.06
N ASP A 86 -49.87 28.12 0.20
CA ASP A 86 -50.60 28.46 -1.02
C ASP A 86 -50.56 27.33 -2.07
N SER A 87 -49.47 26.54 -2.15
CA SER A 87 -49.49 25.32 -2.98
C SER A 87 -50.47 24.26 -2.46
N ILE A 88 -50.68 24.16 -1.15
CA ILE A 88 -51.69 23.27 -0.55
C ILE A 88 -53.11 23.79 -0.85
N LYS A 89 -53.37 25.11 -0.79
CA LYS A 89 -54.65 25.69 -1.23
C LYS A 89 -54.93 25.40 -2.71
N GLN A 90 -53.94 25.56 -3.59
CA GLN A 90 -54.10 25.30 -5.03
C GLN A 90 -54.39 23.82 -5.31
N GLY A 91 -53.78 22.88 -4.57
CA GLY A 91 -54.09 21.45 -4.68
C GLY A 91 -55.52 21.08 -4.29
N VAL A 92 -56.13 21.82 -3.35
CA VAL A 92 -57.50 21.56 -2.87
C VAL A 92 -58.59 22.12 -3.80
N MET A 93 -58.27 23.05 -4.71
CA MET A 93 -59.25 23.64 -5.63
C MET A 93 -59.59 22.79 -6.88
N MET A 94 -58.93 21.65 -7.09
CA MET A 94 -59.00 20.87 -8.34
C MET A 94 -59.85 19.58 -8.28
N SER A 95 -60.87 19.51 -7.40
CA SER A 95 -61.83 18.38 -7.39
C SER A 95 -63.26 18.83 -7.06
N PRO A 96 -64.24 18.71 -7.99
CA PRO A 96 -65.55 19.33 -7.86
C PRO A 96 -66.64 18.47 -7.17
N THR A 97 -66.30 17.43 -6.38
CA THR A 97 -67.31 16.53 -5.77
C THR A 97 -67.03 16.12 -4.32
N SER A 98 -67.45 16.94 -3.33
CA SER A 98 -67.87 16.50 -1.97
C SER A 98 -68.23 17.66 -1.01
N GLY A 99 -68.98 18.66 -1.49
CA GLY A 99 -69.30 19.89 -0.73
C GLY A 99 -70.22 19.72 0.48
N ARG A 100 -69.73 19.14 1.59
CA ARG A 100 -70.23 19.37 2.97
C ARG A 100 -69.34 18.88 4.12
N ARG A 101 -68.52 17.83 3.96
CA ARG A 101 -67.68 17.31 5.06
C ARG A 101 -66.38 18.10 5.29
N SER A 102 -65.82 18.73 4.26
CA SER A 102 -64.52 19.41 4.33
C SER A 102 -64.49 20.61 5.28
N GLY A 103 -65.61 21.32 5.46
CA GLY A 103 -65.68 22.53 6.29
C GLY A 103 -65.39 22.26 7.78
N LEU A 104 -65.98 21.19 8.34
CA LEU A 104 -65.76 20.81 9.74
C LEU A 104 -64.32 20.39 10.02
N ILE A 105 -63.67 19.70 9.08
CA ILE A 105 -62.26 19.30 9.19
C ILE A 105 -61.35 20.55 9.16
N VAL A 106 -61.64 21.51 8.29
CA VAL A 106 -60.90 22.79 8.23
C VAL A 106 -61.12 23.62 9.50
N GLN A 107 -62.33 23.68 10.05
CA GLN A 107 -62.59 24.40 11.31
C GLN A 107 -61.89 23.72 12.50
N SER A 108 -61.94 22.38 12.63
CA SER A 108 -61.16 21.64 13.64
C SER A 108 -59.68 21.97 13.53
N LEU A 109 -59.10 21.88 12.34
CA LEU A 109 -57.69 22.21 12.11
C LEU A 109 -57.36 23.69 12.40
N GLN A 110 -58.29 24.63 12.18
CA GLN A 110 -58.07 26.04 12.52
C GLN A 110 -58.18 26.32 14.02
N ASP A 111 -59.08 25.65 14.74
CA ASP A 111 -59.22 25.83 16.18
C ASP A 111 -58.14 25.05 16.97
N ASP A 112 -57.64 23.93 16.45
CA ASP A 112 -56.43 23.27 16.97
C ASP A 112 -55.14 24.06 16.61
N LEU A 113 -55.09 24.75 15.46
CA LEU A 113 -54.06 25.76 15.21
C LEU A 113 -54.15 26.90 16.23
N ARG A 114 -55.36 27.40 16.55
CA ARG A 114 -55.53 28.44 17.56
C ARG A 114 -55.14 27.99 18.96
N LYS A 115 -55.47 26.76 19.36
CA LYS A 115 -55.03 26.19 20.65
C LYS A 115 -53.51 26.06 20.72
N SER A 116 -52.88 25.47 19.70
CA SER A 116 -51.42 25.34 19.64
C SER A 116 -50.69 26.68 19.55
N GLN A 117 -51.29 27.68 18.87
CA GLN A 117 -50.76 29.03 18.78
C GLN A 117 -51.08 29.92 20.01
N ALA A 118 -52.03 29.53 20.86
CA ALA A 118 -52.28 30.12 22.18
C ALA A 118 -51.41 29.49 23.28
N LEU A 119 -51.01 28.22 23.13
CA LEU A 119 -49.99 27.57 23.98
C LEU A 119 -48.56 28.03 23.67
N LEU A 120 -48.32 28.60 22.49
CA LEU A 120 -47.07 29.26 22.13
C LEU A 120 -47.08 30.72 22.61
N ASP A 121 -46.91 30.94 23.92
CA ASP A 121 -46.52 32.26 24.41
C ASP A 121 -45.14 32.62 23.83
N VAL A 122 -45.15 33.55 22.87
CA VAL A 122 -43.98 33.96 22.10
C VAL A 122 -42.86 34.50 23.00
N ARG A 123 -43.18 35.03 24.19
CA ARG A 123 -42.18 35.51 25.16
C ARG A 123 -41.45 34.38 25.88
N ALA A 124 -42.11 33.24 26.11
CA ALA A 124 -41.43 32.07 26.66
C ALA A 124 -40.44 31.46 25.64
N VAL A 125 -40.79 31.47 24.35
CA VAL A 125 -39.97 30.86 23.28
C VAL A 125 -38.62 31.57 23.09
N ASP A 126 -38.59 32.91 23.09
CA ASP A 126 -37.32 33.65 22.95
C ASP A 126 -36.42 33.52 24.22
N ASN A 127 -36.99 33.29 25.42
CA ASN A 127 -36.21 32.97 26.63
C ASN A 127 -35.64 31.53 26.62
N VAL A 128 -36.45 30.53 26.28
CA VAL A 128 -36.02 29.11 26.18
C VAL A 128 -34.89 28.95 25.16
N GLY A 129 -34.84 29.79 24.12
CA GLY A 129 -33.72 29.82 23.17
C GLY A 129 -32.37 30.19 23.78
N GLY A 130 -32.35 31.00 24.85
CA GLY A 130 -31.13 31.36 25.58
C GLY A 130 -30.60 30.21 26.42
N GLU A 131 -31.47 29.63 27.25
CA GLU A 131 -31.14 28.51 28.15
C GLU A 131 -30.67 27.28 27.36
N LEU A 132 -31.38 26.92 26.28
CA LEU A 132 -30.99 25.77 25.44
C LEU A 132 -29.65 26.02 24.71
N GLN A 133 -29.32 27.28 24.41
CA GLN A 133 -28.02 27.64 23.82
C GLN A 133 -26.89 27.62 24.86
N GLU A 134 -27.17 27.96 26.13
CA GLU A 134 -26.20 27.80 27.22
C GLU A 134 -25.91 26.32 27.50
N GLN A 135 -26.95 25.48 27.59
CA GLN A 135 -26.83 24.02 27.71
C GLN A 135 -26.05 23.40 26.52
N TRP A 136 -26.31 23.84 25.29
CA TRP A 136 -25.55 23.43 24.10
C TRP A 136 -24.07 23.80 24.21
N MET A 137 -23.77 25.00 24.70
CA MET A 137 -22.39 25.45 24.94
C MET A 137 -21.73 24.66 26.08
N GLU A 138 -22.46 24.23 27.10
CA GLU A 138 -21.93 23.35 28.15
C GLU A 138 -21.55 21.97 27.60
N VAL A 139 -22.46 21.30 26.88
CA VAL A 139 -22.21 19.99 26.22
C VAL A 139 -21.06 20.10 25.21
N TYR A 140 -21.02 21.19 24.44
CA TYR A 140 -19.91 21.45 23.51
C TYR A 140 -18.57 21.64 24.26
N ASN A 141 -18.54 22.35 25.38
CA ASN A 141 -17.31 22.61 26.12
C ASN A 141 -16.83 21.37 26.91
N LYS A 142 -17.69 20.67 27.64
CA LYS A 142 -17.31 19.46 28.38
C LYS A 142 -17.05 18.28 27.44
N ASN A 143 -18.08 17.87 26.69
CA ASN A 143 -18.05 16.58 26.02
C ASN A 143 -17.38 16.63 24.63
N VAL A 144 -17.42 17.78 23.96
CA VAL A 144 -16.83 17.93 22.61
C VAL A 144 -15.45 18.62 22.62
N MET A 145 -15.18 19.54 23.55
CA MET A 145 -13.88 20.24 23.65
C MET A 145 -12.92 19.55 24.64
N ASN A 146 -13.36 19.23 25.86
CA ASN A 146 -12.54 18.55 26.87
C ASN A 146 -12.53 17.01 26.70
N LEU A 147 -13.41 16.46 25.85
CA LEU A 147 -13.56 15.02 25.58
C LEU A 147 -14.11 14.22 26.77
N GLU A 148 -14.82 14.88 27.69
CA GLU A 148 -15.46 14.25 28.85
C GLU A 148 -16.60 13.29 28.41
N PRO A 149 -16.76 12.11 29.06
CA PRO A 149 -17.93 11.25 28.83
C PRO A 149 -19.22 11.98 29.20
N ILE A 150 -20.33 11.62 28.56
CA ILE A 150 -21.60 12.31 28.78
C ILE A 150 -22.33 11.68 29.96
N ASP A 151 -22.78 12.52 30.88
CA ASP A 151 -23.68 12.14 31.96
C ASP A 151 -25.11 12.16 31.43
N GLU A 152 -25.65 10.97 31.17
CA GLU A 152 -27.01 10.77 30.65
C GLU A 152 -28.06 11.26 31.64
N THR A 153 -27.78 11.23 32.95
CA THR A 153 -28.74 11.61 34.01
C THR A 153 -28.98 13.11 34.12
N LYS A 154 -28.15 13.92 33.45
CA LYS A 154 -28.16 15.39 33.55
C LYS A 154 -29.13 16.08 32.56
N TYR A 155 -29.58 15.41 31.50
CA TYR A 155 -30.40 16.02 30.45
C TYR A 155 -31.67 15.21 30.20
N ASP A 156 -32.82 15.86 30.29
CA ASP A 156 -34.12 15.30 29.92
C ASP A 156 -34.20 15.02 28.41
N ASP A 157 -34.86 13.92 28.00
CA ASP A 157 -34.94 13.45 26.61
C ASP A 157 -35.46 14.50 25.62
N PHE A 158 -36.41 15.35 26.04
CA PHE A 158 -36.97 16.41 25.19
C PHE A 158 -35.98 17.57 25.01
N VAL A 159 -35.24 17.91 26.06
CA VAL A 159 -34.13 18.88 25.99
C VAL A 159 -33.03 18.31 25.10
N TRP A 160 -32.65 17.05 25.31
CA TRP A 160 -31.59 16.37 24.57
C TRP A 160 -31.88 16.28 23.07
N SER A 161 -33.10 15.85 22.71
CA SER A 161 -33.58 15.79 21.33
C SER A 161 -33.53 17.14 20.59
N ARG A 162 -33.62 18.26 21.32
CA ARG A 162 -33.45 19.60 20.75
C ARG A 162 -31.98 20.02 20.64
N LEU A 163 -31.15 19.68 21.64
CA LEU A 163 -29.73 20.01 21.66
C LEU A 163 -28.96 19.39 20.48
N ILE A 164 -29.21 18.10 20.17
CA ILE A 164 -28.54 17.41 19.04
C ILE A 164 -28.89 17.97 17.67
N LEU A 165 -30.09 18.52 17.50
CA LEU A 165 -30.58 19.13 16.26
C LEU A 165 -30.27 20.63 16.14
N MET A 166 -29.72 21.24 17.19
CA MET A 166 -29.38 22.67 17.18
C MET A 166 -28.11 22.93 16.35
N GLN A 167 -28.18 23.92 15.45
CA GLN A 167 -27.15 24.22 14.46
C GLN A 167 -26.37 25.49 14.82
N ASP A 168 -25.05 25.45 14.68
CA ASP A 168 -24.21 26.64 14.80
C ASP A 168 -24.40 27.61 13.61
N PHE A 169 -23.71 28.76 13.66
CA PHE A 169 -23.72 29.75 12.57
C PHE A 169 -23.15 29.23 11.23
N LYS A 170 -22.52 28.06 11.21
CA LYS A 170 -22.05 27.32 10.02
C LYS A 170 -22.95 26.13 9.66
N GLY A 171 -24.10 25.97 10.32
CA GLY A 171 -25.04 24.87 10.08
C GLY A 171 -24.56 23.51 10.61
N MET A 172 -23.56 23.47 11.49
CA MET A 172 -23.01 22.23 12.07
C MET A 172 -23.78 21.85 13.34
N LEU A 173 -24.06 20.56 13.51
CA LEU A 173 -24.63 19.98 14.74
C LEU A 173 -23.51 19.63 15.74
N LEU A 174 -23.88 19.32 16.99
CA LEU A 174 -22.94 18.74 17.98
C LEU A 174 -22.16 17.56 17.38
N LEU A 175 -22.83 16.66 16.64
CA LEU A 175 -22.21 15.52 15.97
C LEU A 175 -21.11 15.92 14.96
N HIS A 176 -21.29 16.99 14.17
CA HIS A 176 -20.24 17.53 13.29
C HIS A 176 -19.05 18.07 14.12
N HIS A 177 -19.31 18.75 15.23
CA HIS A 177 -18.26 19.25 16.11
C HIS A 177 -17.50 18.10 16.82
N ALA A 178 -18.20 17.06 17.26
CA ALA A 178 -17.64 15.86 17.87
C ALA A 178 -16.71 15.12 16.89
N CYS A 179 -17.18 14.88 15.67
CA CYS A 179 -16.39 14.34 14.56
C CYS A 179 -15.15 15.21 14.28
N ARG A 180 -15.29 16.54 14.36
CA ARG A 180 -14.19 17.50 14.13
C ARG A 180 -13.14 17.50 15.24
N ARG A 181 -13.56 17.25 16.48
CA ARG A 181 -12.71 17.24 17.68
C ARG A 181 -12.10 15.87 17.99
N LYS A 182 -12.57 14.81 17.32
CA LYS A 182 -12.24 13.40 17.62
C LYS A 182 -12.75 12.99 19.00
N ALA A 183 -14.01 13.34 19.28
CA ALA A 183 -14.71 12.86 20.47
C ALA A 183 -14.61 11.32 20.58
N PRO A 184 -14.58 10.76 21.80
CA PRO A 184 -14.59 9.31 22.03
C PRO A 184 -15.74 8.60 21.31
N TYR A 185 -15.58 7.30 21.06
CA TYR A 185 -16.58 6.48 20.37
C TYR A 185 -17.96 6.56 21.03
N GLU A 186 -18.04 6.38 22.36
CA GLU A 186 -19.31 6.46 23.09
C GLU A 186 -19.94 7.86 23.01
N THR A 187 -19.13 8.92 23.12
CA THR A 187 -19.59 10.31 22.96
C THR A 187 -20.21 10.55 21.57
N VAL A 188 -19.63 9.98 20.51
CA VAL A 188 -20.19 10.06 19.15
C VAL A 188 -21.45 9.20 18.99
N LYS A 189 -21.47 8.00 19.57
CA LYS A 189 -22.61 7.08 19.59
C LYS A 189 -23.83 7.77 20.25
N TRP A 190 -23.63 8.42 21.38
CA TRP A 190 -24.67 9.15 22.09
C TRP A 190 -25.20 10.37 21.33
N PHE A 191 -24.36 11.02 20.50
CA PHE A 191 -24.80 12.09 19.57
C PHE A 191 -25.53 11.57 18.31
N ILE A 192 -25.53 10.26 18.06
CA ILE A 192 -26.33 9.62 17.00
C ILE A 192 -27.68 9.21 17.58
N GLY A 193 -27.68 8.56 18.75
CA GLY A 193 -28.84 8.01 19.43
C GLY A 193 -29.12 6.54 19.05
N ASP A 194 -30.30 6.05 19.46
CA ASP A 194 -30.89 4.79 18.96
C ASP A 194 -32.10 5.02 18.01
N GLU A 195 -32.68 6.24 17.98
CA GLU A 195 -33.80 6.62 17.08
C GLU A 195 -33.56 7.91 16.25
N SER A 196 -32.61 8.76 16.63
CA SER A 196 -32.37 10.07 15.98
C SER A 196 -31.45 10.01 14.74
N ASP A 197 -30.88 8.84 14.49
CA ASP A 197 -29.75 8.54 13.60
C ASP A 197 -29.87 9.18 12.22
N ILE A 198 -31.03 9.02 11.58
CA ILE A 198 -31.24 9.39 10.18
C ILE A 198 -31.12 10.91 9.99
N ILE A 199 -31.56 11.71 10.97
CA ILE A 199 -31.56 13.17 10.84
C ILE A 199 -30.16 13.73 11.14
N THR A 200 -29.51 13.27 12.20
CA THR A 200 -28.18 13.77 12.61
C THR A 200 -27.11 13.37 11.59
N LEU A 201 -27.14 12.15 11.05
CA LEU A 201 -26.19 11.65 10.05
C LEU A 201 -26.42 12.26 8.65
N SER A 202 -27.67 12.51 8.24
CA SER A 202 -27.98 13.09 6.92
C SER A 202 -27.90 14.63 6.89
N HIS A 203 -27.78 15.29 8.04
CA HIS A 203 -27.71 16.76 8.09
C HIS A 203 -26.41 17.31 7.49
N ARG A 204 -26.57 18.33 6.64
CA ARG A 204 -25.46 18.98 5.92
C ARG A 204 -25.13 20.33 6.54
N ALA A 205 -23.85 20.53 6.86
CA ALA A 205 -23.32 21.85 7.21
C ALA A 205 -23.42 22.84 6.02
N LYS A 206 -23.12 24.13 6.24
CA LYS A 206 -23.21 25.16 5.18
C LYS A 206 -22.21 24.96 4.03
N ASP A 207 -21.18 24.12 4.17
CA ASP A 207 -20.29 23.65 3.08
C ASP A 207 -20.80 22.35 2.40
N GLY A 208 -21.96 21.83 2.81
CA GLY A 208 -22.53 20.58 2.32
C GLY A 208 -22.02 19.32 3.02
N SER A 209 -21.03 19.42 3.91
CA SER A 209 -20.45 18.27 4.62
C SER A 209 -21.47 17.60 5.54
N LEU A 210 -21.61 16.27 5.38
CA LEU A 210 -22.20 15.39 6.41
C LEU A 210 -21.20 15.17 7.56
N PRO A 211 -21.60 14.65 8.73
CA PRO A 211 -20.67 14.34 9.82
C PRO A 211 -19.50 13.46 9.40
N ILE A 212 -19.74 12.43 8.56
CA ILE A 212 -18.69 11.56 8.01
C ILE A 212 -17.60 12.34 7.22
N HIS A 213 -17.98 13.38 6.47
CA HIS A 213 -17.00 14.22 5.76
C HIS A 213 -16.10 14.95 6.75
N ILE A 214 -16.65 15.40 7.88
CA ILE A 214 -15.91 16.11 8.93
C ILE A 214 -15.04 15.14 9.74
N ALA A 215 -15.53 13.94 10.05
CA ALA A 215 -14.76 12.88 10.72
C ALA A 215 -13.54 12.47 9.87
N CYS A 216 -13.73 12.30 8.56
CA CYS A 216 -12.65 12.09 7.60
C CYS A 216 -11.70 13.31 7.52
N ARG A 217 -12.22 14.54 7.44
CA ARG A 217 -11.42 15.78 7.39
C ARG A 217 -10.54 15.98 8.63
N ALA A 218 -11.01 15.52 9.80
CA ALA A 218 -10.31 15.65 11.08
C ALA A 218 -9.39 14.48 11.43
N PHE A 219 -9.50 13.34 10.71
CA PHE A 219 -8.92 12.05 11.11
C PHE A 219 -9.40 11.61 12.50
N ALA A 220 -10.71 11.44 12.69
CA ALA A 220 -11.26 10.76 13.86
C ALA A 220 -10.79 9.28 13.93
N SER A 221 -11.10 8.57 15.02
CA SER A 221 -10.77 7.13 15.11
C SER A 221 -11.49 6.33 14.03
N PHE A 222 -10.95 5.15 13.68
CA PHE A 222 -11.61 4.27 12.72
C PHE A 222 -13.02 3.91 13.18
N ASP A 223 -13.18 3.66 14.48
CA ASP A 223 -14.43 3.21 15.09
C ASP A 223 -15.50 4.32 15.06
N VAL A 224 -15.10 5.59 15.28
CA VAL A 224 -15.98 6.76 15.12
C VAL A 224 -16.42 6.93 13.66
N VAL A 225 -15.51 6.78 12.69
CA VAL A 225 -15.88 6.89 11.27
C VAL A 225 -16.71 5.68 10.81
N GLN A 226 -16.43 4.49 11.34
CA GLN A 226 -17.21 3.28 11.04
C GLN A 226 -18.62 3.40 11.63
N LEU A 227 -18.76 3.88 12.86
CA LEU A 227 -20.03 4.18 13.51
C LEU A 227 -20.85 5.21 12.69
N VAL A 228 -20.24 6.34 12.33
CA VAL A 228 -20.86 7.41 11.52
C VAL A 228 -21.09 6.97 10.04
N SER A 229 -20.70 5.75 9.66
CA SER A 229 -21.06 5.12 8.37
C SER A 229 -21.96 3.87 8.50
N LYS A 230 -22.15 3.32 9.70
CA LYS A 230 -22.98 2.14 10.00
C LYS A 230 -24.45 2.51 10.22
N ASP A 231 -25.06 3.20 9.25
CA ASP A 231 -26.52 3.23 9.14
C ASP A 231 -26.94 1.99 8.34
N SER A 232 -27.59 1.04 9.02
CA SER A 232 -27.94 -0.30 8.50
C SER A 232 -28.76 -0.31 7.21
N ASN A 233 -29.39 0.82 6.85
CA ASN A 233 -30.16 0.97 5.62
C ASN A 233 -29.46 1.84 4.56
N ARG A 234 -28.26 2.39 4.81
CA ARG A 234 -27.72 3.53 4.04
C ARG A 234 -26.20 3.53 3.82
N GLN A 235 -25.73 2.65 2.94
CA GLN A 235 -24.47 2.83 2.17
C GLN A 235 -24.41 4.15 1.36
N SER A 236 -25.51 4.91 1.29
CA SER A 236 -25.62 6.17 0.55
C SER A 236 -24.69 7.29 1.04
N TYR A 237 -24.48 7.47 2.35
CA TYR A 237 -23.76 8.65 2.87
C TYR A 237 -22.28 8.71 2.48
N ILE A 238 -21.64 7.56 2.24
CA ILE A 238 -20.25 7.46 1.72
C ILE A 238 -20.18 7.97 0.27
N ASN A 239 -21.27 7.82 -0.48
CA ASN A 239 -21.40 8.18 -1.89
C ASN A 239 -22.06 9.57 -2.10
N VAL A 240 -22.46 10.25 -1.02
CA VAL A 240 -22.96 11.63 -1.05
C VAL A 240 -21.78 12.60 -1.00
N PRO A 241 -21.62 13.54 -1.97
CA PRO A 241 -20.56 14.55 -1.93
C PRO A 241 -20.97 15.83 -1.18
N ASP A 242 -19.97 16.61 -0.77
CA ASP A 242 -20.09 18.01 -0.29
C ASP A 242 -20.37 19.03 -1.42
N LYS A 243 -20.43 20.34 -1.11
CA LYS A 243 -20.69 21.38 -2.14
C LYS A 243 -19.55 21.56 -3.14
N GLU A 244 -18.34 21.14 -2.81
CA GLU A 244 -17.21 21.12 -3.75
C GLU A 244 -17.21 19.87 -4.66
N GLY A 245 -18.17 18.95 -4.46
CA GLY A 245 -18.30 17.71 -5.22
C GLY A 245 -17.36 16.60 -4.75
N ARG A 246 -16.88 16.67 -3.50
CA ARG A 246 -15.94 15.71 -2.89
C ARG A 246 -16.69 14.72 -2.00
N LEU A 247 -16.40 13.43 -2.14
CA LEU A 247 -16.84 12.39 -1.21
C LEU A 247 -16.05 12.47 0.12
N PRO A 248 -16.51 11.82 1.21
CA PRO A 248 -15.74 11.75 2.46
C PRO A 248 -14.32 11.18 2.26
N LEU A 249 -14.21 10.21 1.35
CA LEU A 249 -12.97 9.60 0.87
C LEU A 249 -12.03 10.57 0.11
N ASP A 250 -12.57 11.54 -0.64
CA ASP A 250 -11.75 12.57 -1.33
C ASP A 250 -11.19 13.61 -0.35
N ILE A 251 -11.89 13.82 0.78
CA ILE A 251 -11.49 14.77 1.84
C ILE A 251 -10.48 14.14 2.79
N PHE A 252 -10.46 12.81 2.91
CA PHE A 252 -9.51 12.10 3.77
C PHE A 252 -8.07 12.38 3.31
N GLY A 253 -7.29 13.08 4.14
CA GLY A 253 -5.93 13.53 3.80
C GLY A 253 -5.83 14.90 3.12
N SER A 254 -6.93 15.53 2.67
CA SER A 254 -6.87 16.85 2.02
C SER A 254 -6.53 17.98 3.00
N GLY A 255 -6.81 17.80 4.30
CA GLY A 255 -6.61 18.78 5.36
C GLY A 255 -5.18 18.91 5.90
N VAL A 256 -4.16 18.30 5.29
CA VAL A 256 -2.77 18.28 5.79
C VAL A 256 -2.01 19.58 5.44
N SER A 257 -2.53 20.71 5.95
CA SER A 257 -1.91 22.03 5.83
C SER A 257 -0.65 22.14 6.70
N SER A 258 0.49 21.79 6.10
CA SER A 258 1.90 22.13 6.41
C SER A 258 2.45 22.04 7.84
N GLY A 259 1.75 22.51 8.89
CA GLY A 259 2.30 22.87 10.20
C GLY A 259 2.91 21.72 11.02
N GLN A 260 2.09 20.80 11.55
CA GLN A 260 2.53 19.88 12.61
C GLN A 260 2.14 18.42 12.40
N ASN A 261 3.05 17.55 12.86
CA ASN A 261 2.95 16.09 12.97
C ASN A 261 2.43 15.32 11.75
N ARG A 262 2.95 15.66 10.55
CA ARG A 262 2.77 14.86 9.32
C ARG A 262 3.05 13.36 9.52
N LYS A 263 3.99 12.98 10.40
CA LYS A 263 4.31 11.56 10.67
C LYS A 263 3.17 10.82 11.38
N SER A 264 2.56 11.38 12.43
CA SER A 264 1.42 10.72 13.10
C SER A 264 0.16 10.71 12.24
N GLN A 265 -0.15 11.81 11.56
CA GLN A 265 -1.26 11.88 10.60
C GLN A 265 -1.08 10.87 9.47
N SER A 266 0.16 10.69 8.98
CA SER A 266 0.49 9.68 7.96
C SER A 266 0.22 8.26 8.45
N ARG A 267 0.53 7.93 9.72
CA ARG A 267 0.21 6.63 10.33
C ARG A 267 -1.30 6.45 10.52
N ALA A 268 -2.00 7.42 11.11
CA ALA A 268 -3.45 7.35 11.32
C ALA A 268 -4.23 7.19 10.00
N MET A 269 -3.83 7.94 8.95
CA MET A 269 -4.31 7.77 7.57
C MET A 269 -4.13 6.34 7.05
N GLN A 270 -2.98 5.72 7.32
CA GLN A 270 -2.70 4.35 6.88
C GLN A 270 -3.56 3.34 7.65
N THR A 271 -3.57 3.39 8.99
CA THR A 271 -4.39 2.50 9.83
C THR A 271 -5.87 2.61 9.50
N PHE A 272 -6.39 3.84 9.31
CA PHE A 272 -7.77 4.04 8.88
C PHE A 272 -8.03 3.40 7.50
N THR A 273 -7.18 3.66 6.51
CA THR A 273 -7.38 3.14 5.16
C THR A 273 -7.30 1.61 5.14
N GLU A 274 -6.38 1.03 5.93
CA GLU A 274 -6.24 -0.43 6.07
C GLU A 274 -7.44 -1.06 6.78
N ASN A 275 -7.95 -0.46 7.87
CA ASN A 275 -9.14 -0.96 8.57
C ASN A 275 -10.41 -0.83 7.72
N MET A 276 -10.57 0.27 6.98
CA MET A 276 -11.65 0.47 6.02
C MET A 276 -11.59 -0.56 4.87
N PHE A 277 -10.40 -0.81 4.33
CA PHE A 277 -10.16 -1.83 3.30
C PHE A 277 -10.49 -3.24 3.82
N LYS A 278 -10.09 -3.56 5.06
CA LYS A 278 -10.47 -4.81 5.74
C LYS A 278 -11.98 -4.92 5.99
N SER A 279 -12.66 -3.80 6.30
CA SER A 279 -14.12 -3.77 6.46
C SER A 279 -14.82 -4.11 5.14
N LEU A 280 -14.45 -3.42 4.06
CA LEU A 280 -14.97 -3.60 2.68
C LEU A 280 -14.73 -5.00 2.10
N ILE A 281 -13.81 -5.78 2.67
CA ILE A 281 -13.52 -7.16 2.27
C ILE A 281 -14.23 -8.18 3.17
N ARG A 282 -14.37 -7.89 4.47
CA ARG A 282 -15.07 -8.78 5.43
C ARG A 282 -16.58 -8.85 5.22
N GLU A 283 -17.15 -7.82 4.61
CA GLU A 283 -18.57 -7.72 4.26
C GLU A 283 -18.86 -8.66 3.06
N LYS A 284 -18.94 -9.97 3.33
CA LYS A 284 -19.03 -11.04 2.31
C LYS A 284 -20.22 -10.91 1.36
N ASP A 285 -21.30 -10.29 1.82
CA ASP A 285 -22.55 -10.11 1.08
C ASP A 285 -22.64 -8.74 0.40
N ALA A 286 -21.59 -7.91 0.50
CA ALA A 286 -21.53 -6.61 -0.16
C ALA A 286 -21.60 -6.74 -1.70
N ASN A 287 -22.29 -5.79 -2.31
CA ASN A 287 -22.32 -5.65 -3.76
C ASN A 287 -20.90 -5.43 -4.31
N ILE A 288 -20.39 -6.41 -5.07
CA ILE A 288 -19.02 -6.39 -5.63
C ILE A 288 -18.75 -5.10 -6.42
N GLU A 289 -19.76 -4.53 -7.09
CA GLU A 289 -19.61 -3.26 -7.83
C GLU A 289 -19.35 -2.06 -6.89
N GLU A 290 -19.99 -2.02 -5.71
CA GLU A 290 -19.75 -0.98 -4.71
C GLU A 290 -18.39 -1.13 -4.03
N THR A 291 -17.98 -2.36 -3.70
CA THR A 291 -16.60 -2.63 -3.24
C THR A 291 -15.59 -2.17 -4.30
N PHE A 292 -15.86 -2.39 -5.59
CA PHE A 292 -14.99 -1.92 -6.67
C PHE A 292 -14.98 -0.39 -6.79
N MET A 293 -16.11 0.31 -6.64
CA MET A 293 -16.15 1.78 -6.61
C MET A 293 -15.42 2.35 -5.39
N ALA A 294 -15.53 1.72 -4.22
CA ALA A 294 -14.77 2.10 -3.02
C ALA A 294 -13.26 1.88 -3.21
N MET A 295 -12.84 0.75 -3.77
CA MET A 295 -11.44 0.48 -4.10
C MET A 295 -10.89 1.44 -5.17
N ASP A 296 -11.67 1.80 -6.19
CA ASP A 296 -11.31 2.84 -7.16
C ASP A 296 -11.18 4.21 -6.50
N SER A 297 -12.06 4.57 -5.55
CA SER A 297 -11.97 5.83 -4.78
C SER A 297 -10.69 5.87 -3.94
N ILE A 298 -10.38 4.80 -3.19
CA ILE A 298 -9.14 4.68 -2.41
C ILE A 298 -7.91 4.73 -3.35
N CYS A 299 -7.93 4.02 -4.48
CA CYS A 299 -6.86 4.02 -5.50
C CYS A 299 -6.56 5.41 -6.06
N ASN A 300 -7.60 6.24 -6.21
CA ASN A 300 -7.54 7.59 -6.79
C ASN A 300 -7.13 8.69 -5.79
N ASN A 301 -7.13 8.41 -4.49
CA ASN A 301 -6.98 9.41 -3.41
C ASN A 301 -5.86 9.07 -2.41
N CYS A 302 -5.57 7.77 -2.18
CA CYS A 302 -4.48 7.33 -1.32
C CYS A 302 -3.11 7.50 -2.03
N PRO A 303 -2.05 7.98 -1.35
CA PRO A 303 -0.72 8.10 -1.95
C PRO A 303 -0.21 6.75 -2.51
N PRO A 304 0.39 6.70 -3.72
CA PRO A 304 0.64 5.45 -4.44
C PRO A 304 1.27 4.32 -3.61
N LYS A 305 2.40 4.60 -2.96
CA LYS A 305 3.11 3.63 -2.10
C LYS A 305 2.26 3.09 -0.95
N LYS A 306 1.37 3.89 -0.35
CA LYS A 306 0.47 3.43 0.72
C LYS A 306 -0.63 2.53 0.17
N PHE A 307 -1.24 2.93 -0.93
CA PHE A 307 -2.26 2.13 -1.59
C PHE A 307 -1.68 0.77 -1.99
N GLN A 308 -0.52 0.80 -2.62
CA GLN A 308 0.30 -0.36 -2.98
C GLN A 308 0.59 -1.25 -1.77
N THR A 309 1.09 -0.73 -0.64
CA THR A 309 1.28 -1.53 0.58
C THR A 309 -0.03 -2.16 1.10
N ILE A 310 -1.13 -1.40 1.16
CA ILE A 310 -2.42 -1.90 1.68
C ILE A 310 -2.97 -3.00 0.78
N VAL A 311 -3.00 -2.79 -0.54
CA VAL A 311 -3.47 -3.79 -1.51
C VAL A 311 -2.56 -5.03 -1.49
N CYS A 312 -1.24 -4.85 -1.51
CA CYS A 312 -0.27 -5.95 -1.46
C CYS A 312 -0.36 -6.80 -0.18
N ASN A 313 -0.58 -6.17 0.99
CA ASN A 313 -0.74 -6.89 2.25
C ASN A 313 -2.05 -7.71 2.33
N ASN A 314 -3.05 -7.36 1.53
CA ASN A 314 -4.35 -8.04 1.46
C ASN A 314 -4.52 -8.79 0.12
N LEU A 315 -3.42 -9.21 -0.53
CA LEU A 315 -3.47 -9.96 -1.80
C LEU A 315 -4.04 -11.38 -1.66
N HIS A 316 -4.07 -11.95 -0.45
CA HIS A 316 -4.71 -13.24 -0.18
C HIS A 316 -6.24 -13.17 -0.37
N GLU A 317 -6.84 -11.97 -0.34
CA GLU A 317 -8.27 -11.80 -0.41
C GLU A 317 -8.79 -11.86 -1.85
N LYS A 318 -9.73 -12.78 -2.08
CA LYS A 318 -10.29 -13.07 -3.42
C LYS A 318 -10.91 -11.83 -4.08
N VAL A 319 -11.55 -10.97 -3.29
CA VAL A 319 -12.16 -9.70 -3.74
C VAL A 319 -11.07 -8.73 -4.23
N CYS A 320 -9.93 -8.67 -3.54
CA CYS A 320 -8.79 -7.83 -3.90
C CYS A 320 -8.21 -8.23 -5.28
N ILE A 321 -7.96 -9.53 -5.50
CA ILE A 321 -7.50 -10.05 -6.80
C ILE A 321 -8.54 -9.82 -7.91
N GLN A 322 -9.83 -9.93 -7.60
CA GLN A 322 -10.91 -9.68 -8.55
C GLN A 322 -10.98 -8.20 -8.98
N TRP A 323 -10.91 -7.25 -8.04
CA TRP A 323 -10.83 -5.82 -8.35
C TRP A 323 -9.55 -5.50 -9.15
N LEU A 324 -8.39 -5.98 -8.69
CA LEU A 324 -7.10 -5.80 -9.39
C LEU A 324 -7.17 -6.29 -10.85
N THR A 325 -7.79 -7.45 -11.07
CA THR A 325 -8.00 -8.02 -12.41
C THR A 325 -8.96 -7.16 -13.23
N TRP A 326 -10.08 -6.70 -12.65
CA TRP A 326 -11.05 -5.82 -13.32
C TRP A 326 -10.45 -4.46 -13.69
N ALA A 327 -9.73 -3.82 -12.75
CA ALA A 327 -9.08 -2.53 -12.92
C ALA A 327 -7.97 -2.59 -13.99
N PHE A 328 -7.18 -3.66 -14.01
CA PHE A 328 -6.22 -3.91 -15.09
C PHE A 328 -6.91 -4.20 -16.43
N CYS A 329 -8.00 -4.97 -16.43
CA CYS A 329 -8.77 -5.32 -17.63
C CYS A 329 -9.63 -4.17 -18.18
N GLN A 330 -9.56 -2.98 -17.60
CA GLN A 330 -10.15 -1.77 -18.15
C GLN A 330 -9.57 -1.45 -19.54
N GLN A 331 -10.47 -1.20 -20.50
CA GLN A 331 -10.15 -0.92 -21.91
C GLN A 331 -9.06 0.17 -22.06
N LYS A 332 -9.11 1.19 -21.22
CA LYS A 332 -8.17 2.34 -21.23
C LYS A 332 -6.79 2.00 -20.65
N VAL A 333 -6.73 1.09 -19.68
CA VAL A 333 -5.47 0.61 -19.08
C VAL A 333 -4.75 -0.26 -20.10
N ILE A 334 -5.39 -1.31 -20.60
CA ILE A 334 -4.82 -2.20 -21.64
C ILE A 334 -4.48 -1.43 -22.92
N SER A 335 -5.34 -0.52 -23.40
CA SER A 335 -5.02 0.32 -24.57
C SER A 335 -3.78 1.20 -24.36
N SER A 336 -3.53 1.66 -23.13
CA SER A 336 -2.28 2.35 -22.81
C SER A 336 -1.08 1.40 -22.80
N ILE A 337 -1.21 0.22 -22.18
CA ILE A 337 -0.15 -0.81 -22.13
C ILE A 337 0.25 -1.27 -23.52
N MET A 338 -0.72 -1.63 -24.37
CA MET A 338 -0.45 -2.17 -25.70
C MET A 338 0.19 -1.11 -26.60
N ARG A 339 -0.33 0.13 -26.62
CA ARG A 339 0.32 1.23 -27.35
C ARG A 339 1.77 1.43 -26.90
N ASP A 340 2.02 1.34 -25.59
CA ASP A 340 3.38 1.47 -25.03
C ASP A 340 4.28 0.28 -25.39
N PHE A 341 3.74 -0.94 -25.49
CA PHE A 341 4.42 -2.15 -26.00
C PHE A 341 4.84 -1.96 -27.45
N TYR A 342 3.90 -1.64 -28.34
CA TYR A 342 4.19 -1.48 -29.77
C TYR A 342 5.14 -0.32 -30.05
N CYS A 343 5.07 0.80 -29.30
CA CYS A 343 6.06 1.88 -29.40
C CYS A 343 7.48 1.43 -29.01
N LYS A 344 7.62 0.52 -28.03
CA LYS A 344 8.94 -0.03 -27.65
C LYS A 344 9.46 -1.02 -28.69
N VAL A 345 8.64 -1.98 -29.13
CA VAL A 345 9.00 -2.95 -30.18
C VAL A 345 9.42 -2.24 -31.46
N ALA A 346 8.67 -1.21 -31.87
CA ALA A 346 9.01 -0.36 -33.01
C ALA A 346 10.37 0.35 -32.84
N TRP A 347 10.59 0.98 -31.69
CA TRP A 347 11.83 1.71 -31.42
C TRP A 347 13.06 0.78 -31.45
N ILE A 348 12.90 -0.48 -31.02
CA ILE A 348 13.93 -1.52 -31.11
C ILE A 348 14.15 -1.92 -32.57
N ALA A 349 13.09 -2.24 -33.31
CA ALA A 349 13.19 -2.64 -34.72
C ALA A 349 13.82 -1.55 -35.60
N ILE A 350 13.50 -0.28 -35.35
CA ILE A 350 14.10 0.88 -36.03
C ILE A 350 15.59 0.99 -35.70
N LEU A 351 16.00 0.82 -34.42
CA LEU A 351 17.42 0.83 -34.07
C LEU A 351 18.16 -0.33 -34.74
N MET A 352 17.70 -1.58 -34.57
CA MET A 352 18.33 -2.77 -35.15
C MET A 352 18.46 -2.68 -36.68
N GLN A 353 17.42 -2.22 -37.37
CA GLN A 353 17.44 -2.03 -38.82
C GLN A 353 18.41 -0.91 -39.24
N SER A 354 18.44 0.22 -38.51
CA SER A 354 19.40 1.29 -38.76
C SER A 354 20.85 0.85 -38.53
N SER A 355 21.12 0.10 -37.46
CA SER A 355 22.43 -0.50 -37.18
C SER A 355 22.84 -1.46 -38.30
N SER A 356 21.93 -2.29 -38.81
CA SER A 356 22.22 -3.21 -39.92
C SER A 356 22.49 -2.50 -41.25
N LEU A 357 21.88 -1.33 -41.50
CA LEU A 357 22.12 -0.53 -42.70
C LEU A 357 23.42 0.27 -42.62
N TYR A 358 23.71 0.89 -41.47
CA TYR A 358 24.96 1.56 -41.20
C TYR A 358 26.17 0.60 -41.34
N LEU A 359 26.08 -0.61 -40.77
CA LEU A 359 27.08 -1.68 -40.95
C LEU A 359 27.20 -2.22 -42.39
N LYS A 360 26.35 -1.78 -43.32
CA LYS A 360 26.41 -2.10 -44.76
C LYS A 360 26.84 -0.90 -45.61
N GLY A 361 27.36 0.16 -44.98
CA GLY A 361 27.73 1.41 -45.65
C GLY A 361 26.54 2.17 -46.25
N LYS A 362 25.31 1.90 -45.81
CA LYS A 362 24.09 2.52 -46.36
C LYS A 362 23.62 3.66 -45.48
N ARG A 363 23.35 4.80 -46.10
CA ARG A 363 22.87 6.05 -45.48
C ARG A 363 21.57 5.84 -44.68
N THR A 364 21.51 6.38 -43.46
CA THR A 364 20.49 6.05 -42.43
C THR A 364 19.57 7.20 -41.98
N ASP A 365 19.71 8.41 -42.51
CA ASP A 365 19.09 9.66 -42.02
C ASP A 365 17.63 9.51 -41.55
N GLY A 366 16.78 8.90 -42.39
CA GLY A 366 15.35 8.71 -42.11
C GLY A 366 15.07 7.85 -40.87
N TYR A 367 15.93 6.87 -40.57
CA TYR A 367 15.85 6.09 -39.34
C TYR A 367 16.31 6.92 -38.13
N ALA A 368 17.35 7.73 -38.26
CA ALA A 368 17.85 8.56 -37.17
C ALA A 368 16.85 9.64 -36.75
N TYR A 369 16.15 10.27 -37.71
CA TYR A 369 15.03 11.16 -37.41
C TYR A 369 13.87 10.43 -36.71
N ALA A 370 13.57 9.18 -37.10
CA ALA A 370 12.58 8.35 -36.41
C ALA A 370 13.03 7.98 -34.97
N LEU A 371 14.31 7.63 -34.77
CA LEU A 371 14.88 7.38 -33.45
C LEU A 371 14.75 8.61 -32.55
N TYR A 372 15.13 9.81 -33.01
CA TYR A 372 14.94 11.05 -32.25
C TYR A 372 13.47 11.31 -31.90
N PHE A 373 12.52 11.03 -32.81
CA PHE A 373 11.09 11.19 -32.52
C PHE A 373 10.62 10.26 -31.37
N PHE A 374 11.04 8.99 -31.37
CA PHE A 374 10.76 8.08 -30.25
C PHE A 374 11.49 8.50 -28.97
N THR A 375 12.76 8.87 -29.05
CA THR A 375 13.55 9.41 -27.93
C THR A 375 12.86 10.61 -27.29
N LEU A 376 12.32 11.55 -28.08
CA LEU A 376 11.55 12.70 -27.59
C LEU A 376 10.24 12.25 -26.91
N ILE A 377 9.53 11.27 -27.45
CA ILE A 377 8.32 10.70 -26.81
C ILE A 377 8.66 10.08 -25.45
N PHE A 378 9.73 9.29 -25.35
CA PHE A 378 10.13 8.65 -24.10
C PHE A 378 10.70 9.67 -23.09
N LEU A 379 11.51 10.65 -23.52
CA LEU A 379 11.98 11.76 -22.70
C LEU A 379 10.83 12.59 -22.11
N VAL A 380 9.81 12.92 -22.92
CA VAL A 380 8.61 13.65 -22.46
C VAL A 380 7.75 12.81 -21.50
N ARG A 381 7.82 11.47 -21.56
CA ARG A 381 7.21 10.60 -20.55
C ARG A 381 8.02 10.60 -19.25
N GLU A 382 9.35 10.51 -19.33
CA GLU A 382 10.19 10.44 -18.14
C GLU A 382 10.18 11.76 -17.37
N ILE A 383 10.21 12.90 -18.06
CA ILE A 383 10.01 14.23 -17.45
C ILE A 383 8.64 14.32 -16.74
N LYS A 384 7.59 13.65 -17.23
CA LYS A 384 6.29 13.56 -16.53
C LYS A 384 6.34 12.61 -15.33
N GLN A 385 7.10 11.52 -15.41
CA GLN A 385 7.31 10.58 -14.31
C GLN A 385 8.07 11.27 -13.16
N VAL A 386 9.27 11.80 -13.41
CA VAL A 386 10.06 12.59 -12.44
C VAL A 386 9.22 13.71 -11.82
N ARG A 387 8.47 14.50 -12.61
CA ARG A 387 7.60 15.57 -12.09
C ARG A 387 6.48 15.07 -11.15
N ARG A 388 6.04 13.81 -11.24
CA ARG A 388 5.08 13.21 -10.29
C ARG A 388 5.77 12.79 -8.99
N TYR A 389 6.94 12.16 -9.05
CA TYR A 389 7.72 11.83 -7.85
C TYR A 389 8.12 13.08 -7.06
N ILE A 390 8.50 14.17 -7.74
CA ILE A 390 8.75 15.49 -7.11
C ILE A 390 7.48 16.02 -6.42
N LYS A 391 6.33 16.04 -7.12
CA LYS A 391 5.06 16.51 -6.53
C LYS A 391 4.58 15.66 -5.35
N ALA A 392 4.86 14.36 -5.37
CA ALA A 392 4.56 13.45 -4.27
C ALA A 392 5.55 13.55 -3.10
N GLN A 393 6.64 14.33 -3.23
CA GLN A 393 7.75 14.43 -2.27
C GLN A 393 8.49 13.09 -2.03
N VAL A 394 8.64 12.28 -3.10
CA VAL A 394 9.27 10.93 -3.03
C VAL A 394 10.39 10.73 -4.06
N LEU A 395 11.11 11.80 -4.43
CA LEU A 395 12.19 11.74 -5.44
C LEU A 395 13.30 10.72 -5.09
N VAL A 396 13.57 10.51 -3.81
CA VAL A 396 14.55 9.52 -3.33
C VAL A 396 14.22 8.10 -3.82
N ASP A 397 12.94 7.75 -3.91
CA ASP A 397 12.55 6.40 -4.33
C ASP A 397 12.52 6.21 -5.85
N TYR A 398 12.43 7.31 -6.62
CA TYR A 398 12.73 7.29 -8.06
C TYR A 398 14.21 6.97 -8.29
N VAL A 399 15.10 7.64 -7.54
CA VAL A 399 16.57 7.49 -7.63
C VAL A 399 17.04 6.11 -7.15
N LYS A 400 16.37 5.49 -6.17
CA LYS A 400 16.70 4.14 -5.68
C LYS A 400 16.29 3.00 -6.62
N GLU A 401 15.38 3.23 -7.56
CA GLU A 401 14.95 2.20 -8.49
C GLU A 401 15.86 2.19 -9.74
N ILE A 402 16.73 1.17 -9.81
CA ILE A 402 17.68 0.96 -10.92
C ILE A 402 17.04 1.01 -12.31
N TRP A 403 15.77 0.63 -12.43
CA TRP A 403 15.04 0.63 -13.69
C TRP A 403 14.78 2.04 -14.24
N ASN A 404 14.64 3.05 -13.37
CA ASN A 404 14.51 4.44 -13.83
C ASN A 404 15.84 4.96 -14.39
N TRP A 405 16.97 4.47 -13.87
CA TRP A 405 18.29 4.72 -14.45
C TRP A 405 18.50 4.01 -15.80
N VAL A 406 18.04 2.76 -15.94
CA VAL A 406 18.05 2.05 -17.23
C VAL A 406 17.19 2.79 -18.27
N ASP A 407 15.95 3.15 -17.91
CA ASP A 407 15.02 3.84 -18.81
C ASP A 407 15.60 5.21 -19.26
N VAL A 408 16.28 5.97 -18.37
CA VAL A 408 17.01 7.21 -18.71
C VAL A 408 18.27 6.95 -19.55
N ALA A 409 19.10 5.97 -19.17
CA ALA A 409 20.35 5.64 -19.88
C ALA A 409 20.07 5.24 -21.34
N VAL A 410 18.99 4.49 -21.59
CA VAL A 410 18.57 4.09 -22.94
C VAL A 410 18.11 5.30 -23.75
N ILE A 411 17.38 6.26 -23.16
CA ILE A 411 17.01 7.51 -23.83
C ILE A 411 18.27 8.27 -24.28
N CYS A 412 19.30 8.35 -23.43
CA CYS A 412 20.58 8.99 -23.77
C CYS A 412 21.37 8.20 -24.84
N LEU A 413 21.52 6.88 -24.68
CA LEU A 413 22.27 6.03 -25.62
C LEU A 413 21.65 6.03 -27.03
N VAL A 414 20.32 6.01 -27.13
CA VAL A 414 19.62 6.10 -28.42
C VAL A 414 19.68 7.52 -29.00
N ALA A 415 19.68 8.57 -28.17
CA ALA A 415 19.96 9.93 -28.65
C ALA A 415 21.36 10.02 -29.27
N THR A 416 22.39 9.53 -28.59
CA THR A 416 23.77 9.49 -29.10
C THR A 416 23.89 8.65 -30.37
N SER A 417 23.25 7.48 -30.40
CA SER A 417 23.20 6.62 -31.59
C SER A 417 22.54 7.31 -32.79
N ALA A 418 21.43 8.03 -32.58
CA ALA A 418 20.79 8.81 -33.64
C ALA A 418 21.67 9.98 -34.13
N THR A 419 22.45 10.61 -33.23
CA THR A 419 23.44 11.64 -33.61
C THR A 419 24.55 11.04 -34.48
N ILE A 420 25.09 9.88 -34.09
CA ILE A 420 26.14 9.17 -34.86
C ILE A 420 25.61 8.81 -36.26
N LEU A 421 24.41 8.24 -36.35
CA LEU A 421 23.73 7.86 -37.61
C LEU A 421 23.35 9.04 -38.53
N LEU A 422 23.63 10.29 -38.14
CA LEU A 422 23.42 11.51 -38.93
C LEU A 422 24.71 12.29 -39.24
N LEU A 423 25.78 12.10 -38.45
CA LEU A 423 27.04 12.84 -38.58
C LEU A 423 28.19 12.00 -39.13
N ASP A 424 28.15 10.67 -38.97
CA ASP A 424 29.17 9.74 -39.43
C ASP A 424 28.89 9.36 -40.90
N ASP A 425 29.77 9.77 -41.82
CA ASP A 425 29.61 9.46 -43.24
C ASP A 425 30.05 8.02 -43.52
N PRO A 426 29.15 7.13 -43.99
CA PRO A 426 29.47 5.72 -44.21
C PRO A 426 30.52 5.47 -45.30
N SER A 427 30.91 6.49 -46.08
CA SER A 427 32.03 6.40 -47.03
C SER A 427 33.42 6.60 -46.38
N GLY A 428 33.50 7.16 -45.17
CA GLY A 428 34.75 7.50 -44.48
C GLY A 428 35.51 6.31 -43.85
N GLY A 429 35.02 5.09 -44.01
CA GLY A 429 35.51 3.90 -43.31
C GLY A 429 34.80 3.64 -41.99
N TYR A 430 34.84 2.40 -41.50
CA TYR A 430 34.03 1.99 -40.34
C TYR A 430 34.58 2.51 -39.02
N ASN A 431 33.88 3.47 -38.43
CA ASN A 431 34.17 3.98 -37.08
C ASN A 431 33.85 2.91 -36.00
N GLU A 432 34.87 2.26 -35.44
CA GLU A 432 34.72 1.21 -34.43
C GLU A 432 34.02 1.68 -33.15
N ARG A 433 34.17 2.96 -32.80
CA ARG A 433 33.50 3.56 -31.64
C ARG A 433 31.99 3.65 -31.90
N ALA A 434 31.59 4.03 -33.11
CA ALA A 434 30.19 4.03 -33.52
C ALA A 434 29.58 2.62 -33.52
N ARG A 435 30.30 1.61 -34.05
CA ARG A 435 29.90 0.19 -33.97
C ARG A 435 29.69 -0.26 -32.52
N THR A 436 30.61 0.08 -31.64
CA THR A 436 30.52 -0.24 -30.20
C THR A 436 29.33 0.45 -29.52
N VAL A 437 29.11 1.75 -29.76
CA VAL A 437 27.97 2.50 -29.20
C VAL A 437 26.64 1.92 -29.69
N LEU A 438 26.52 1.57 -30.98
CA LEU A 438 25.32 0.93 -31.52
C LEU A 438 25.07 -0.44 -30.89
N MET A 439 26.12 -1.26 -30.71
CA MET A 439 26.01 -2.57 -30.04
C MET A 439 25.52 -2.44 -28.59
N VAL A 440 26.16 -1.58 -27.80
CA VAL A 440 25.78 -1.32 -26.40
C VAL A 440 24.35 -0.76 -26.32
N THR A 441 23.97 0.16 -27.22
CA THR A 441 22.62 0.73 -27.25
C THR A 441 21.56 -0.33 -27.53
N ASN A 442 21.78 -1.23 -28.50
CA ASN A 442 20.85 -2.34 -28.78
C ASN A 442 20.71 -3.26 -27.56
N ALA A 443 21.80 -3.63 -26.88
CA ALA A 443 21.76 -4.46 -25.68
C ALA A 443 20.99 -3.79 -24.53
N PHE A 444 21.24 -2.52 -24.25
CA PHE A 444 20.50 -1.74 -23.25
C PHE A 444 19.01 -1.61 -23.62
N GLN A 445 18.67 -1.47 -24.89
CA GLN A 445 17.27 -1.34 -25.33
C GLN A 445 16.49 -2.66 -25.24
N LEU A 446 17.16 -3.82 -25.36
CA LEU A 446 16.59 -5.13 -25.02
C LEU A 446 16.37 -5.27 -23.51
N LEU A 447 17.30 -4.83 -22.66
CA LEU A 447 17.13 -4.79 -21.20
C LEU A 447 15.96 -3.88 -20.79
N HIS A 448 15.81 -2.73 -21.45
CA HIS A 448 14.66 -1.82 -21.29
C HIS A 448 13.32 -2.46 -21.73
N PHE A 449 13.35 -3.36 -22.72
CA PHE A 449 12.17 -4.14 -23.10
C PHE A 449 11.82 -5.17 -22.02
N ALA A 450 12.79 -5.89 -21.46
CA ALA A 450 12.58 -6.81 -20.33
C ALA A 450 12.03 -6.07 -19.08
N SER A 451 12.57 -4.87 -18.77
CA SER A 451 12.06 -3.97 -17.73
C SER A 451 10.58 -3.59 -17.91
N PHE A 452 10.11 -3.60 -19.16
CA PHE A 452 8.72 -3.32 -19.50
C PHE A 452 7.84 -4.59 -19.52
N LEU A 453 8.35 -5.74 -20.01
CA LEU A 453 7.63 -7.02 -19.96
C LEU A 453 7.25 -7.42 -18.53
N LYS A 454 8.10 -7.12 -17.53
CA LYS A 454 7.80 -7.30 -16.09
C LYS A 454 6.57 -6.53 -15.62
N LYS A 455 6.21 -5.42 -16.30
CA LYS A 455 5.02 -4.59 -15.97
C LYS A 455 3.74 -5.18 -16.58
N ILE A 456 3.86 -6.15 -17.49
CA ILE A 456 2.73 -6.79 -18.20
C ILE A 456 2.50 -8.23 -17.71
N PHE A 457 3.52 -9.08 -17.76
CA PHE A 457 3.37 -10.54 -17.65
C PHE A 457 3.87 -11.09 -16.32
N LEU A 458 3.08 -11.94 -15.67
CA LEU A 458 3.42 -12.53 -14.36
C LEU A 458 4.74 -13.32 -14.38
N PRO A 459 5.01 -14.24 -15.33
CA PRO A 459 6.29 -14.96 -15.36
C PRO A 459 7.51 -14.04 -15.50
N PHE A 460 7.41 -12.97 -16.30
CA PHE A 460 8.48 -11.96 -16.42
C PHE A 460 8.63 -11.12 -15.16
N ALA A 461 7.55 -10.84 -14.43
CA ALA A 461 7.62 -10.14 -13.15
C ALA A 461 8.26 -11.00 -12.05
N THR A 462 7.91 -12.29 -11.99
CA THR A 462 8.58 -13.27 -11.12
C THR A 462 10.06 -13.38 -11.47
N PHE A 463 10.41 -13.59 -12.75
CA PHE A 463 11.79 -13.69 -13.21
C PHE A 463 12.62 -12.44 -12.89
N VAL A 464 12.13 -11.24 -13.25
CA VAL A 464 12.85 -9.98 -12.99
C VAL A 464 12.83 -9.62 -11.51
N GLY A 465 11.78 -9.98 -10.76
CA GLY A 465 11.73 -9.84 -9.30
C GLY A 465 12.76 -10.73 -8.59
N GLY A 466 12.86 -11.98 -9.01
CA GLY A 466 13.88 -12.93 -8.56
C GLY A 466 15.29 -12.46 -8.87
N LEU A 467 15.55 -12.04 -10.12
CA LEU A 467 16.83 -11.46 -10.52
C LEU A 467 17.19 -10.18 -9.71
N MET A 468 16.19 -9.34 -9.39
CA MET A 468 16.39 -8.15 -8.53
C MET A 468 16.58 -8.49 -7.03
N MET A 469 16.08 -9.62 -6.54
CA MET A 469 16.45 -10.15 -5.23
C MET A 469 17.86 -10.74 -5.27
N LEU A 470 18.17 -11.50 -6.31
CA LEU A 470 19.47 -12.13 -6.56
C LEU A 470 20.60 -11.10 -6.54
N PHE A 471 20.50 -10.03 -7.33
CA PHE A 471 21.49 -8.95 -7.33
C PHE A 471 21.66 -8.28 -5.95
N LYS A 472 20.62 -8.22 -5.12
CA LYS A 472 20.72 -7.65 -3.76
C LYS A 472 21.44 -8.60 -2.79
N THR A 473 21.17 -9.91 -2.84
CA THR A 473 21.90 -10.89 -2.02
C THR A 473 23.34 -11.08 -2.49
N LEU A 474 23.58 -10.99 -3.81
CA LEU A 474 24.89 -11.17 -4.40
C LEU A 474 25.78 -9.93 -4.28
N LEU A 475 25.23 -8.70 -4.12
CA LEU A 475 26.04 -7.47 -4.07
C LEU A 475 27.17 -7.48 -3.01
N PRO A 476 26.97 -7.89 -1.74
CA PRO A 476 28.07 -8.01 -0.77
C PRO A 476 29.11 -9.04 -1.20
N PHE A 477 28.68 -10.13 -1.83
CA PHE A 477 29.57 -11.15 -2.38
C PHE A 477 30.38 -10.62 -3.56
N MET A 478 29.77 -9.89 -4.51
CA MET A 478 30.45 -9.25 -5.64
C MET A 478 31.56 -8.29 -5.16
N VAL A 479 31.34 -7.56 -4.06
CA VAL A 479 32.38 -6.71 -3.44
C VAL A 479 33.53 -7.57 -2.90
N CYS A 480 33.23 -8.65 -2.19
CA CYS A 480 34.25 -9.59 -1.68
C CYS A 480 35.07 -10.21 -2.82
N THR A 481 34.41 -10.75 -3.86
CA THR A 481 35.07 -11.29 -5.06
C THR A 481 35.90 -10.23 -5.77
N SER A 482 35.38 -9.00 -5.93
CA SER A 482 36.15 -7.93 -6.58
C SER A 482 37.43 -7.58 -5.81
N LEU A 483 37.40 -7.62 -4.48
CA LEU A 483 38.60 -7.43 -3.64
C LEU A 483 39.59 -8.59 -3.76
N VAL A 484 39.11 -9.84 -3.82
CA VAL A 484 39.95 -11.03 -4.04
C VAL A 484 40.59 -11.00 -5.43
N LEU A 485 39.81 -10.75 -6.48
CA LEU A 485 40.32 -10.61 -7.86
C LEU A 485 41.30 -9.43 -7.99
N LEU A 486 41.07 -8.31 -7.29
CA LEU A 486 42.01 -7.19 -7.25
C LEU A 486 43.33 -7.54 -6.52
N ALA A 487 43.27 -8.32 -5.43
CA ALA A 487 44.46 -8.82 -4.75
C ALA A 487 45.27 -9.76 -5.65
N PHE A 488 44.62 -10.69 -6.37
CA PHE A 488 45.29 -11.52 -7.37
C PHE A 488 45.83 -10.69 -8.53
N ALA A 489 45.08 -9.71 -9.06
CA ALA A 489 45.55 -8.81 -10.11
C ALA A 489 46.81 -8.04 -9.72
N PHE A 490 46.92 -7.62 -8.46
CA PHE A 490 48.13 -7.02 -7.92
C PHE A 490 49.28 -8.03 -7.81
N MET A 491 49.02 -9.25 -7.31
CA MET A 491 50.04 -10.31 -7.23
C MET A 491 50.57 -10.73 -8.61
N TYR A 492 49.70 -10.88 -9.62
CA TYR A 492 50.11 -11.15 -11.00
C TYR A 492 50.89 -9.98 -11.62
N HIS A 493 50.44 -8.73 -11.40
CA HIS A 493 51.17 -7.54 -11.87
C HIS A 493 52.59 -7.49 -11.30
N VAL A 494 52.75 -7.70 -9.99
CA VAL A 494 54.08 -7.74 -9.33
C VAL A 494 54.89 -8.96 -9.82
N SER A 495 54.29 -10.13 -9.93
CA SER A 495 54.98 -11.37 -10.36
C SER A 495 55.41 -11.38 -11.83
N LYS A 496 54.88 -10.49 -12.66
CA LYS A 496 55.26 -10.33 -14.08
C LYS A 496 56.03 -9.03 -14.36
N PHE A 497 56.30 -8.21 -13.33
CA PHE A 497 57.07 -6.98 -13.47
C PHE A 497 58.59 -7.27 -13.43
N ASP A 498 59.13 -7.78 -14.55
CA ASP A 498 60.58 -7.72 -14.77
C ASP A 498 60.96 -6.30 -15.24
N ARG A 499 61.85 -5.64 -14.50
CA ARG A 499 62.36 -4.31 -14.82
C ARG A 499 63.46 -4.33 -15.88
N ASN A 500 64.10 -5.47 -16.09
CA ASN A 500 65.29 -5.62 -16.94
C ASN A 500 64.94 -6.17 -18.33
N ASN A 501 63.87 -6.96 -18.43
CA ASN A 501 63.36 -7.47 -19.70
C ASN A 501 61.97 -6.87 -19.99
N PRO A 502 61.84 -5.86 -20.88
CA PRO A 502 60.53 -5.38 -21.29
C PRO A 502 59.78 -6.53 -22.00
N LEU A 503 58.61 -6.89 -21.46
CA LEU A 503 57.77 -7.96 -21.99
C LEU A 503 57.47 -7.73 -23.48
N PRO A 504 57.55 -8.77 -24.34
CA PRO A 504 57.19 -8.64 -25.74
C PRO A 504 55.68 -8.33 -25.87
N PRO A 505 55.23 -7.70 -26.98
CA PRO A 505 53.91 -7.06 -27.05
C PRO A 505 52.72 -8.04 -26.94
N ASP A 506 52.93 -9.32 -27.21
CA ASP A 506 52.00 -10.43 -26.95
C ASP A 506 51.73 -10.66 -25.45
N GLN A 507 52.67 -10.32 -24.57
CA GLN A 507 52.60 -10.55 -23.12
C GLN A 507 52.14 -9.32 -22.31
N LEU A 508 51.55 -8.32 -22.97
CA LEU A 508 51.01 -7.10 -22.32
C LEU A 508 49.86 -7.32 -21.33
N GLN A 509 49.38 -8.57 -21.17
CA GLN A 509 48.25 -8.98 -20.32
C GLN A 509 48.36 -8.59 -18.83
N PHE A 510 49.55 -8.23 -18.34
CA PHE A 510 49.78 -7.79 -16.95
C PHE A 510 50.52 -6.45 -16.84
N SER A 511 50.59 -5.68 -17.94
CA SER A 511 51.38 -4.44 -18.05
C SER A 511 50.94 -3.31 -17.12
N THR A 512 49.65 -3.25 -16.76
CA THR A 512 49.09 -2.28 -15.81
C THR A 512 48.08 -2.97 -14.91
N LEU A 513 47.91 -2.49 -13.67
CA LEU A 513 46.97 -3.08 -12.71
C LEU A 513 45.53 -3.23 -13.24
N TRP A 514 45.08 -2.33 -14.13
CA TRP A 514 43.76 -2.44 -14.76
C TRP A 514 43.70 -3.57 -15.80
N VAL A 515 44.72 -3.71 -16.65
CA VAL A 515 44.79 -4.83 -17.60
C VAL A 515 44.96 -6.15 -16.83
N SER A 516 45.81 -6.19 -15.80
CA SER A 516 45.92 -7.35 -14.89
C SER A 516 44.59 -7.72 -14.23
N PHE A 517 43.78 -6.74 -13.84
CA PHE A 517 42.45 -6.99 -13.27
C PHE A 517 41.47 -7.55 -14.30
N LEU A 518 41.48 -7.06 -15.54
CA LEU A 518 40.68 -7.63 -16.63
C LEU A 518 41.12 -9.05 -16.99
N SER A 519 42.43 -9.32 -17.07
CA SER A 519 42.98 -10.66 -17.30
C SER A 519 42.61 -11.63 -16.18
N VAL A 520 42.71 -11.20 -14.91
CA VAL A 520 42.29 -12.01 -13.74
C VAL A 520 40.78 -12.21 -13.67
N PHE A 521 39.99 -11.21 -14.07
CA PHE A 521 38.55 -11.37 -14.23
C PHE A 521 38.19 -12.34 -15.37
N GLN A 522 38.94 -12.32 -16.48
CA GLN A 522 38.75 -13.28 -17.57
C GLN A 522 39.13 -14.70 -17.13
N MET A 523 40.26 -14.91 -16.46
CA MET A 523 40.65 -16.21 -15.89
C MET A 523 39.65 -16.74 -14.84
N PHE A 524 38.84 -15.87 -14.23
CA PHE A 524 37.72 -16.25 -13.35
C PHE A 524 36.45 -16.69 -14.12
N VAL A 525 36.28 -16.24 -15.37
CA VAL A 525 35.11 -16.58 -16.21
C VAL A 525 35.40 -17.76 -17.12
N ASP A 526 36.55 -17.76 -17.81
CA ASP A 526 36.92 -18.75 -18.82
C ASP A 526 37.65 -19.97 -18.21
N ALA A 527 38.09 -19.86 -16.94
CA ALA A 527 39.06 -20.72 -16.24
C ALA A 527 40.50 -20.62 -16.80
N PRO A 528 41.55 -20.88 -15.98
CA PRO A 528 42.93 -20.88 -16.48
C PRO A 528 43.22 -22.18 -17.26
N GLU A 529 43.68 -22.05 -18.51
CA GLU A 529 43.97 -23.19 -19.40
C GLU A 529 45.18 -24.02 -18.94
N GLU A 530 46.20 -23.41 -18.34
CA GLU A 530 47.40 -24.08 -17.83
C GLU A 530 47.79 -23.59 -16.42
N THR A 531 47.93 -24.50 -15.45
CA THR A 531 48.39 -24.18 -14.09
C THR A 531 49.91 -24.30 -13.98
N ALA A 532 50.64 -23.34 -14.56
CA ALA A 532 52.10 -23.34 -14.60
C ALA A 532 52.78 -22.95 -13.27
N SER A 533 52.10 -22.18 -12.41
CA SER A 533 52.65 -21.70 -11.14
C SER A 533 51.77 -22.00 -9.91
N MET A 534 52.39 -21.92 -8.73
CA MET A 534 51.68 -22.01 -7.44
C MET A 534 50.65 -20.88 -7.26
N LEU A 535 50.84 -19.72 -7.90
CA LEU A 535 49.88 -18.62 -7.87
C LEU A 535 48.60 -18.99 -8.64
N ASP A 536 48.74 -19.67 -9.78
CA ASP A 536 47.61 -20.14 -10.61
C ASP A 536 46.82 -21.25 -9.89
N ALA A 537 47.53 -22.17 -9.24
CA ALA A 537 46.91 -23.20 -8.40
C ALA A 537 46.15 -22.58 -7.20
N ALA A 538 46.74 -21.60 -6.51
CA ALA A 538 46.07 -20.88 -5.43
C ALA A 538 44.86 -20.07 -5.93
N PHE A 539 44.99 -19.41 -7.08
CA PHE A 539 43.90 -18.69 -7.73
C PHE A 539 42.73 -19.62 -8.10
N GLY A 540 43.00 -20.76 -8.75
CA GLY A 540 41.98 -21.73 -9.14
C GLY A 540 41.26 -22.34 -7.93
N VAL A 541 41.98 -22.68 -6.87
CA VAL A 541 41.36 -23.19 -5.62
C VAL A 541 40.47 -22.11 -4.98
N VAL A 542 40.95 -20.87 -4.81
CA VAL A 542 40.16 -19.81 -4.18
C VAL A 542 38.96 -19.41 -5.04
N THR A 543 39.13 -19.24 -6.35
CA THR A 543 38.07 -18.69 -7.21
C THR A 543 37.10 -19.76 -7.72
N THR A 544 37.60 -20.87 -8.25
CA THR A 544 36.76 -21.93 -8.84
C THR A 544 36.22 -22.90 -7.80
N ILE A 545 37.01 -23.29 -6.78
CA ILE A 545 36.53 -24.25 -5.77
C ILE A 545 35.78 -23.54 -4.63
N VAL A 546 36.27 -22.41 -4.12
CA VAL A 546 35.60 -21.71 -3.00
C VAL A 546 34.56 -20.70 -3.49
N LEU A 547 34.96 -19.65 -4.23
CA LEU A 547 34.05 -18.55 -4.56
C LEU A 547 32.88 -18.99 -5.45
N LEU A 548 33.11 -19.75 -6.54
CA LEU A 548 32.04 -20.18 -7.44
C LEU A 548 30.99 -21.07 -6.75
N ASN A 549 31.40 -22.01 -5.89
CA ASN A 549 30.45 -22.83 -5.12
C ASN A 549 29.63 -21.99 -4.12
N VAL A 550 30.23 -20.97 -3.50
CA VAL A 550 29.50 -20.02 -2.65
C VAL A 550 28.52 -19.17 -3.48
N VAL A 551 28.88 -18.73 -4.70
CA VAL A 551 27.94 -18.09 -5.64
C VAL A 551 26.73 -18.99 -5.88
N ILE A 552 26.95 -20.25 -6.28
CA ILE A 552 25.88 -21.19 -6.64
C ILE A 552 24.94 -21.42 -5.45
N ALA A 553 25.48 -21.61 -4.24
CA ALA A 553 24.69 -21.78 -3.03
C ALA A 553 23.85 -20.53 -2.68
N VAL A 554 24.46 -19.34 -2.72
CA VAL A 554 23.77 -18.06 -2.48
C VAL A 554 22.71 -17.78 -3.54
N ILE A 555 22.97 -18.15 -4.81
CA ILE A 555 22.03 -18.03 -5.92
C ILE A 555 20.82 -18.94 -5.69
N SER A 556 21.02 -20.23 -5.39
CA SER A 556 19.93 -21.18 -5.16
C SER A 556 19.01 -20.72 -4.02
N ILE A 557 19.57 -20.42 -2.85
CA ILE A 557 18.82 -19.99 -1.67
C ILE A 557 18.06 -18.67 -1.93
N SER A 558 18.66 -17.75 -2.70
CA SER A 558 18.00 -16.49 -3.10
C SER A 558 16.88 -16.73 -4.11
N TRP A 559 17.06 -17.67 -5.04
CA TRP A 559 16.09 -17.98 -6.08
C TRP A 559 14.83 -18.63 -5.50
N ASP A 560 14.99 -19.66 -4.66
CA ASP A 560 13.87 -20.32 -3.97
C ASP A 560 13.07 -19.32 -3.14
N LYS A 561 13.77 -18.50 -2.34
CA LYS A 561 13.18 -17.42 -1.51
C LYS A 561 12.48 -16.31 -2.32
N SER A 562 12.73 -16.23 -3.62
CA SER A 562 12.13 -15.26 -4.54
C SER A 562 11.00 -15.83 -5.41
N THR A 563 11.00 -17.16 -5.63
CA THR A 563 9.99 -17.88 -6.40
C THR A 563 8.79 -18.32 -5.57
N GLU A 564 8.89 -18.24 -4.23
CA GLU A 564 7.74 -18.23 -3.31
C GLU A 564 6.57 -17.40 -3.87
N GLU A 565 5.44 -18.07 -4.13
CA GLU A 565 4.34 -17.52 -4.93
C GLU A 565 3.80 -16.20 -4.37
N GLU A 566 3.71 -16.05 -3.05
CA GLU A 566 3.22 -14.82 -2.42
C GLU A 566 4.13 -13.62 -2.70
N LYS A 567 5.46 -13.79 -2.66
CA LYS A 567 6.44 -12.72 -2.94
C LYS A 567 6.44 -12.36 -4.42
N ALA A 568 6.40 -13.37 -5.29
CA ALA A 568 6.31 -13.18 -6.74
C ALA A 568 5.03 -12.40 -7.12
N LEU A 569 3.88 -12.82 -6.57
CA LEU A 569 2.58 -12.17 -6.74
C LEU A 569 2.57 -10.73 -6.20
N ARG A 570 3.19 -10.52 -5.02
CA ARG A 570 3.35 -9.20 -4.38
C ARG A 570 4.13 -8.24 -5.27
N VAL A 571 5.30 -8.65 -5.77
CA VAL A 571 6.17 -7.83 -6.65
C VAL A 571 5.50 -7.56 -8.01
N PHE A 572 4.80 -8.54 -8.58
CA PHE A 572 4.01 -8.35 -9.82
C PHE A 572 2.93 -7.28 -9.67
N TRP A 573 2.13 -7.35 -8.59
CA TRP A 573 1.11 -6.35 -8.33
C TRP A 573 1.69 -5.01 -7.90
N GLU A 574 2.85 -4.97 -7.23
CA GLU A 574 3.57 -3.73 -6.93
C GLU A 574 3.88 -2.93 -8.22
N TYR A 575 4.43 -3.58 -9.24
CA TYR A 575 4.68 -2.95 -10.55
C TYR A 575 3.37 -2.59 -11.29
N ARG A 576 2.36 -3.48 -11.29
CA ARG A 576 1.08 -3.21 -11.97
C ARG A 576 0.27 -2.09 -11.31
N LEU A 577 0.27 -1.98 -9.98
CA LEU A 577 -0.47 -0.96 -9.24
C LEU A 577 0.04 0.44 -9.53
N THR A 578 1.37 0.61 -9.56
CA THR A 578 2.01 1.87 -10.00
C THR A 578 1.51 2.28 -11.39
N PHE A 579 1.41 1.32 -12.32
CA PHE A 579 0.91 1.58 -13.68
C PHE A 579 -0.60 1.90 -13.71
N ILE A 580 -1.43 1.19 -12.95
CA ILE A 580 -2.88 1.45 -12.86
C ILE A 580 -3.11 2.87 -12.34
N GLN A 581 -2.46 3.25 -11.24
CA GLN A 581 -2.54 4.59 -10.65
C GLN A 581 -2.02 5.67 -11.59
N ASP A 582 -0.95 5.39 -12.33
CA ASP A 582 -0.43 6.28 -13.36
C ASP A 582 -1.45 6.59 -14.46
N VAL A 583 -2.23 5.59 -14.90
CA VAL A 583 -3.29 5.76 -15.91
C VAL A 583 -4.54 6.44 -15.32
N THR A 584 -4.96 6.11 -14.09
CA THR A 584 -6.15 6.71 -13.45
C THR A 584 -5.89 8.17 -13.05
N LEU A 585 -4.75 8.49 -12.45
CA LEU A 585 -4.36 9.87 -12.13
C LEU A 585 -4.16 10.70 -13.41
N SER A 586 -3.67 10.10 -14.50
CA SER A 586 -3.64 10.74 -15.82
C SER A 586 -5.03 11.12 -16.35
N ARG A 587 -6.10 10.41 -15.97
CA ARG A 587 -7.50 10.78 -16.29
C ARG A 587 -7.92 12.04 -15.53
N LYS A 588 -7.67 12.14 -14.22
CA LYS A 588 -7.91 13.37 -13.43
C LYS A 588 -7.14 14.56 -14.06
N ALA A 589 -5.86 14.35 -14.41
CA ALA A 589 -5.02 15.35 -15.06
C ALA A 589 -5.52 15.74 -16.47
N GLN A 590 -5.98 14.81 -17.31
CA GLN A 590 -6.54 15.11 -18.62
C GLN A 590 -7.87 15.86 -18.56
N ILE A 591 -8.73 15.58 -17.58
CA ILE A 591 -9.98 16.33 -17.39
C ILE A 591 -9.66 17.78 -16.98
N SER A 592 -8.72 17.96 -16.05
CA SER A 592 -8.21 19.30 -15.69
C SER A 592 -7.58 20.00 -16.90
N ALA A 593 -6.73 19.31 -17.67
CA ALA A 593 -6.12 19.85 -18.88
C ALA A 593 -7.13 20.16 -20.00
N LYS A 594 -8.28 19.47 -20.08
CA LYS A 594 -9.38 19.84 -20.98
C LYS A 594 -10.11 21.11 -20.52
N LYS A 595 -10.31 21.31 -19.21
CA LYS A 595 -10.78 22.60 -18.65
C LYS A 595 -9.75 23.71 -18.93
N MET A 596 -8.48 23.46 -18.67
CA MET A 596 -7.36 24.38 -18.94
C MET A 596 -7.22 24.71 -20.43
N LYS A 597 -7.40 23.75 -21.34
CA LYS A 597 -7.37 23.98 -22.80
C LYS A 597 -8.65 24.66 -23.33
N LYS A 598 -9.77 24.61 -22.60
CA LYS A 598 -10.94 25.46 -22.89
C LYS A 598 -10.66 26.93 -22.50
N LEU A 599 -9.89 27.17 -21.42
CA LEU A 599 -9.41 28.50 -21.02
C LEU A 599 -8.27 29.03 -21.92
N MET A 600 -7.29 28.19 -22.25
CA MET A 600 -6.17 28.50 -23.15
C MET A 600 -6.54 28.43 -24.64
N ARG A 601 -7.84 28.39 -24.99
CA ARG A 601 -8.33 28.60 -26.36
C ARG A 601 -8.51 30.10 -26.67
N LEU A 602 -7.53 30.89 -26.23
CA LEU A 602 -7.28 32.24 -26.72
C LEU A 602 -6.17 32.11 -27.78
N ASN A 603 -6.52 32.38 -29.03
CA ASN A 603 -5.98 31.77 -30.26
C ASN A 603 -4.44 31.72 -30.49
N THR A 604 -3.65 32.56 -29.81
CA THR A 604 -2.31 33.02 -30.26
C THR A 604 -1.18 31.99 -30.38
N PHE A 605 -1.40 30.70 -30.09
CA PHE A 605 -0.35 29.67 -30.18
C PHE A 605 -0.48 28.70 -31.38
N SER A 606 -1.64 28.55 -32.03
CA SER A 606 -1.71 27.71 -33.24
C SER A 606 -1.02 28.42 -34.40
N ASP A 607 -1.46 29.65 -34.66
CA ASP A 607 -1.09 30.48 -35.80
C ASP A 607 0.43 30.60 -35.96
N ARG A 608 1.17 30.77 -34.85
CA ARG A 608 2.65 30.83 -34.83
C ARG A 608 3.32 29.48 -35.13
N PHE A 609 2.72 28.36 -34.77
CA PHE A 609 3.25 27.04 -35.05
C PHE A 609 2.96 26.62 -36.50
N ASP A 610 1.79 26.97 -37.01
CA ASP A 610 1.39 26.73 -38.39
C ASP A 610 2.20 27.61 -39.36
N GLN A 611 2.48 28.87 -39.02
CA GLN A 611 3.41 29.74 -39.76
C GLN A 611 4.84 29.17 -39.77
N ALA A 612 5.42 28.82 -38.61
CA ALA A 612 6.75 28.23 -38.52
C ALA A 612 6.89 26.85 -39.20
N ARG A 613 5.78 26.18 -39.50
CA ARG A 613 5.72 24.97 -40.32
C ARG A 613 5.78 25.29 -41.82
N SER A 614 5.10 26.35 -42.27
CA SER A 614 5.13 26.82 -43.66
C SER A 614 6.56 27.16 -44.09
N ASP A 615 7.23 28.03 -43.32
CA ASP A 615 8.60 28.52 -43.58
C ASP A 615 9.68 27.43 -43.56
N ARG A 616 9.33 26.19 -43.17
CA ARG A 616 10.19 25.00 -43.25
C ARG A 616 9.82 24.08 -44.41
N MET A 617 8.53 23.90 -44.71
CA MET A 617 8.09 23.12 -45.89
C MET A 617 8.73 23.63 -47.19
N GLU A 618 8.74 24.94 -47.38
CA GLU A 618 9.29 25.58 -48.58
C GLU A 618 10.80 25.31 -48.77
N ARG A 619 11.55 25.13 -47.68
CA ARG A 619 12.99 24.80 -47.70
C ARG A 619 13.31 23.31 -47.91
N PHE A 620 12.31 22.42 -47.91
CA PHE A 620 12.49 21.00 -48.23
C PHE A 620 12.27 20.67 -49.72
N HIS A 621 12.06 21.69 -50.57
CA HIS A 621 11.65 21.47 -51.95
C HIS A 621 12.78 21.17 -52.96
N ASP A 622 14.02 20.92 -52.47
CA ASP A 622 15.15 20.52 -53.30
C ASP A 622 14.88 19.18 -54.02
N PRO A 623 14.92 19.13 -55.37
CA PRO A 623 14.56 17.94 -56.12
C PRO A 623 15.54 16.76 -55.94
N SER A 624 16.73 16.97 -55.38
CA SER A 624 17.69 15.91 -55.08
C SER A 624 17.27 15.04 -53.87
N GLN A 625 16.49 15.57 -52.91
CA GLN A 625 16.11 14.86 -51.69
C GLN A 625 14.90 13.92 -51.83
N LYS A 626 14.29 13.79 -53.03
CA LYS A 626 13.04 13.04 -53.25
C LYS A 626 13.02 11.62 -52.64
N ASN A 627 14.15 10.92 -52.65
CA ASN A 627 14.28 9.57 -52.09
C ASN A 627 14.08 9.54 -50.56
N GLY A 628 14.54 10.57 -49.83
CA GLY A 628 14.41 10.65 -48.37
C GLY A 628 12.97 10.93 -47.93
N ILE A 629 12.27 11.82 -48.65
CA ILE A 629 10.86 12.13 -48.39
C ILE A 629 9.97 10.91 -48.69
N GLY A 630 10.23 10.19 -49.78
CA GLY A 630 9.53 8.94 -50.09
C GLY A 630 9.72 7.87 -49.01
N LEU A 631 10.94 7.70 -48.50
CA LEU A 631 11.23 6.77 -47.41
C LEU A 631 10.54 7.18 -46.09
N TYR A 632 10.51 8.48 -45.76
CA TYR A 632 9.78 8.99 -44.60
C TYR A 632 8.27 8.75 -44.71
N PHE A 633 7.66 9.04 -45.87
CA PHE A 633 6.24 8.77 -46.10
C PHE A 633 5.92 7.27 -46.08
N PHE A 634 6.82 6.42 -46.61
CA PHE A 634 6.68 4.96 -46.51
C PHE A 634 6.66 4.51 -45.06
N PHE A 635 7.61 4.96 -44.23
CA PHE A 635 7.61 4.64 -42.79
C PHE A 635 6.39 5.21 -42.07
N VAL A 636 6.02 6.47 -42.27
CA VAL A 636 4.83 7.06 -41.62
C VAL A 636 3.55 6.32 -42.03
N THR A 637 3.43 5.92 -43.29
CA THR A 637 2.24 5.19 -43.79
C THR A 637 2.21 3.76 -43.26
N GLN A 638 3.31 3.01 -43.37
CA GLN A 638 3.37 1.64 -42.85
C GLN A 638 3.22 1.62 -41.31
N TYR A 639 3.75 2.62 -40.61
CA TYR A 639 3.56 2.79 -39.18
C TYR A 639 2.13 3.19 -38.82
N ALA A 640 1.47 4.04 -39.62
CA ALA A 640 0.06 4.34 -39.46
C ALA A 640 -0.80 3.08 -39.68
N VAL A 641 -0.48 2.24 -40.67
CA VAL A 641 -1.14 0.94 -40.88
C VAL A 641 -0.91 0.00 -39.69
N TYR A 642 0.32 -0.17 -39.21
CA TYR A 642 0.59 -0.95 -37.99
C TYR A 642 -0.03 -0.35 -36.72
N PHE A 643 -0.28 0.97 -36.68
CA PHE A 643 -0.96 1.64 -35.58
C PHE A 643 -2.49 1.51 -35.69
N CYS A 644 -3.07 1.44 -36.89
CA CYS A 644 -4.51 1.23 -37.13
C CYS A 644 -4.92 -0.24 -36.99
N LEU A 645 -4.16 -1.18 -37.58
CA LEU A 645 -4.21 -2.61 -37.21
C LEU A 645 -3.94 -2.75 -35.71
N GLY A 646 -2.98 -1.96 -35.22
CA GLY A 646 -2.71 -1.71 -33.82
C GLY A 646 -3.97 -1.41 -33.02
N TRP A 647 -4.84 -0.46 -33.40
CA TRP A 647 -6.05 -0.17 -32.62
C TRP A 647 -6.99 -1.37 -32.47
N VAL A 648 -6.99 -2.30 -33.43
CA VAL A 648 -7.70 -3.60 -33.32
C VAL A 648 -6.99 -4.55 -32.37
N THR A 649 -5.65 -4.60 -32.36
CA THR A 649 -4.85 -5.46 -31.45
C THR A 649 -4.51 -4.81 -30.09
N PHE A 650 -4.73 -3.51 -29.90
CA PHE A 650 -4.37 -2.76 -28.68
C PHE A 650 -5.35 -3.03 -27.52
N GLY A 651 -6.19 -4.07 -27.60
CA GLY A 651 -7.24 -4.34 -26.62
C GLY A 651 -8.39 -3.34 -26.60
N TYR A 652 -8.43 -2.34 -27.50
CA TYR A 652 -9.50 -1.35 -27.51
C TYR A 652 -10.84 -1.98 -27.91
N PHE A 653 -10.86 -2.79 -28.97
CA PHE A 653 -12.04 -3.53 -29.42
C PHE A 653 -12.16 -4.93 -28.79
N TRP A 654 -11.18 -5.38 -27.99
CA TRP A 654 -11.24 -6.73 -27.39
C TRP A 654 -12.33 -6.80 -26.31
N PRO A 655 -13.25 -7.78 -26.35
CA PRO A 655 -14.19 -8.05 -25.28
C PRO A 655 -13.50 -8.27 -23.93
N PHE A 656 -14.17 -7.89 -22.83
CA PHE A 656 -13.63 -8.03 -21.47
C PHE A 656 -13.18 -9.46 -21.15
N LYS A 657 -13.87 -10.48 -21.69
CA LYS A 657 -13.48 -11.89 -21.57
C LYS A 657 -12.08 -12.16 -22.13
N ILE A 658 -11.80 -11.79 -23.39
CA ILE A 658 -10.47 -11.96 -24.00
C ILE A 658 -9.40 -11.20 -23.21
N ARG A 659 -9.69 -9.98 -22.74
CA ARG A 659 -8.76 -9.20 -21.91
C ARG A 659 -8.48 -9.90 -20.58
N LYS A 660 -9.49 -10.49 -19.93
CA LYS A 660 -9.37 -11.27 -18.69
C LYS A 660 -8.60 -12.57 -18.91
N ASP A 661 -8.83 -13.28 -20.01
CA ASP A 661 -8.22 -14.58 -20.31
C ASP A 661 -6.72 -14.46 -20.68
N ILE A 662 -6.29 -13.31 -21.21
CA ILE A 662 -4.89 -13.00 -21.56
C ILE A 662 -4.13 -12.30 -20.42
N PHE A 663 -4.73 -11.32 -19.74
CA PHE A 663 -4.02 -10.46 -18.78
C PHE A 663 -4.43 -10.63 -17.32
N GLY A 664 -5.58 -11.26 -17.05
CA GLY A 664 -5.97 -11.64 -15.71
C GLY A 664 -5.13 -12.81 -15.24
N ILE A 665 -4.79 -12.83 -13.94
CA ILE A 665 -4.22 -14.05 -13.38
C ILE A 665 -5.32 -15.11 -13.42
N LYS A 666 -5.03 -16.26 -14.04
CA LYS A 666 -5.77 -17.50 -13.75
C LYS A 666 -5.37 -17.93 -12.33
N PHE A 667 -5.91 -17.24 -11.34
CA PHE A 667 -5.74 -17.58 -9.94
C PHE A 667 -6.44 -18.91 -9.72
N ARG A 668 -5.68 -20.00 -9.91
CA ARG A 668 -5.82 -21.12 -9.00
C ARG A 668 -5.70 -20.48 -7.61
N PRO A 669 -6.66 -20.66 -6.70
CA PRO A 669 -6.33 -20.45 -5.30
C PRO A 669 -5.07 -21.27 -5.01
N PRO A 670 -4.19 -20.83 -4.11
CA PRO A 670 -3.07 -21.66 -3.71
C PRO A 670 -3.64 -23.03 -3.39
N ILE A 671 -3.03 -24.08 -3.94
CA ILE A 671 -3.36 -25.44 -3.53
C ILE A 671 -2.70 -25.59 -2.16
N ILE A 672 -3.33 -24.97 -1.15
CA ILE A 672 -3.42 -25.53 0.20
C ILE A 672 -3.70 -26.99 -0.08
N ASP A 673 -2.75 -27.87 0.22
CA ASP A 673 -2.86 -29.24 -0.26
C ASP A 673 -4.09 -29.80 0.40
N THR A 674 -5.18 -29.89 -0.34
CA THR A 674 -6.46 -30.35 0.21
C THR A 674 -6.31 -31.75 0.75
N LYS A 675 -5.28 -32.52 0.36
CA LYS A 675 -4.90 -33.74 1.07
C LYS A 675 -4.32 -33.45 2.44
N SER A 676 -3.35 -32.54 2.61
CA SER A 676 -2.83 -32.19 3.94
C SER A 676 -3.89 -31.56 4.84
N GLU A 677 -4.67 -30.60 4.34
CA GLU A 677 -5.75 -29.95 5.12
C GLU A 677 -6.89 -30.92 5.42
N ILE A 678 -7.34 -31.76 4.48
CA ILE A 678 -8.33 -32.80 4.78
C ILE A 678 -7.74 -33.87 5.70
N ILE A 679 -6.46 -34.23 5.61
CA ILE A 679 -5.81 -35.15 6.58
C ILE A 679 -5.76 -34.51 7.97
N GLU A 680 -5.50 -33.22 8.08
CA GLU A 680 -5.44 -32.51 9.37
C GLU A 680 -6.84 -32.28 9.97
N THR A 681 -7.80 -31.78 9.19
CA THR A 681 -9.20 -31.67 9.66
C THR A 681 -9.81 -33.04 9.93
N ARG A 682 -9.41 -34.10 9.20
CA ARG A 682 -9.81 -35.48 9.51
C ARG A 682 -9.17 -35.97 10.80
N LYS A 683 -7.87 -35.76 11.04
CA LYS A 683 -7.23 -36.07 12.34
C LYS A 683 -7.92 -35.33 13.50
N VAL A 684 -8.27 -34.06 13.31
CA VAL A 684 -9.03 -33.28 14.31
C VAL A 684 -10.44 -33.87 14.49
N HIS A 685 -11.15 -34.19 13.41
CA HIS A 685 -12.49 -34.80 13.47
C HIS A 685 -12.48 -36.19 14.13
N ASP A 686 -11.56 -37.08 13.74
CA ASP A 686 -11.34 -38.39 14.35
C ASP A 686 -11.01 -38.25 15.85
N THR A 687 -10.24 -37.22 16.24
CA THR A 687 -9.92 -36.90 17.65
C THR A 687 -11.13 -36.36 18.43
N VAL A 688 -11.97 -35.53 17.80
CA VAL A 688 -13.21 -34.99 18.40
C VAL A 688 -14.24 -36.12 18.56
N THR A 689 -14.44 -36.93 17.52
CA THR A 689 -15.38 -38.08 17.54
C THR A 689 -14.97 -39.06 18.63
N LYS A 690 -13.69 -39.47 18.68
CA LYS A 690 -13.17 -40.33 19.76
C LYS A 690 -13.39 -39.74 21.16
N ARG A 691 -13.32 -38.41 21.31
CA ARG A 691 -13.63 -37.74 22.59
C ARG A 691 -15.13 -37.70 22.90
N MET A 692 -16.00 -37.62 21.89
CA MET A 692 -17.44 -37.76 22.07
C MET A 692 -17.81 -39.18 22.46
N ASP A 693 -17.26 -40.20 21.78
CA ASP A 693 -17.44 -41.62 22.13
C ASP A 693 -17.01 -41.91 23.58
N GLU A 694 -15.87 -41.35 24.01
CA GLU A 694 -15.37 -41.46 25.39
C GLU A 694 -16.28 -40.71 26.40
N LEU A 695 -16.93 -39.62 25.98
CA LEU A 695 -17.87 -38.88 26.81
C LEU A 695 -19.21 -39.61 26.95
N GLU A 696 -19.75 -40.15 25.85
CA GLU A 696 -20.96 -40.96 25.86
C GLU A 696 -20.75 -42.26 26.67
N GLY A 697 -19.59 -42.90 26.57
CA GLY A 697 -19.19 -44.02 27.44
C GLY A 697 -19.18 -43.67 28.94
N LYS A 698 -18.80 -42.43 29.30
CA LYS A 698 -18.85 -41.94 30.69
C LYS A 698 -20.27 -41.61 31.14
N ILE A 699 -21.07 -40.96 30.28
CA ILE A 699 -22.46 -40.58 30.57
C ILE A 699 -23.34 -41.83 30.71
N THR A 700 -23.21 -42.81 29.80
CA THR A 700 -23.93 -44.09 29.88
C THR A 700 -23.56 -44.88 31.13
N LYS A 701 -22.28 -44.94 31.50
CA LYS A 701 -21.86 -45.51 32.79
C LYS A 701 -22.48 -44.75 33.97
N GLN A 702 -22.36 -43.43 34.03
CA GLN A 702 -22.91 -42.62 35.12
C GLN A 702 -24.44 -42.79 35.25
N ASN A 703 -25.15 -42.94 34.14
CA ASN A 703 -26.59 -43.22 34.14
C ASN A 703 -26.91 -44.64 34.65
N SER A 704 -26.06 -45.64 34.38
CA SER A 704 -26.16 -46.98 34.99
C SER A 704 -25.90 -46.94 36.50
N ASP A 705 -24.88 -46.20 36.94
CA ASP A 705 -24.56 -46.02 38.35
C ASP A 705 -25.72 -45.30 39.09
N ASN A 706 -26.30 -44.25 38.48
CA ASN A 706 -27.51 -43.58 38.98
C ASN A 706 -28.75 -44.50 39.02
N LEU A 707 -28.94 -45.38 38.03
CA LEU A 707 -30.03 -46.36 38.00
C LEU A 707 -29.89 -47.39 39.13
N THR A 708 -28.68 -47.86 39.42
CA THR A 708 -28.46 -48.77 40.55
C THR A 708 -28.66 -48.09 41.92
N LEU A 709 -28.28 -46.81 42.06
CA LEU A 709 -28.61 -46.00 43.24
C LEU A 709 -30.14 -45.81 43.41
N LEU A 710 -30.87 -45.57 42.32
CA LEU A 710 -32.34 -45.49 42.36
C LEU A 710 -32.97 -46.82 42.81
N ALA A 711 -32.46 -47.96 42.32
CA ALA A 711 -32.91 -49.28 42.76
C ALA A 711 -32.59 -49.56 44.24
N GLN A 712 -31.43 -49.10 44.74
CA GLN A 712 -31.09 -49.16 46.16
C GLN A 712 -32.03 -48.30 47.02
N ASN A 713 -32.34 -47.07 46.60
CA ASN A 713 -33.27 -46.20 47.30
C ASN A 713 -34.70 -46.78 47.33
N GLN A 714 -35.18 -47.39 46.24
CA GLN A 714 -36.46 -48.11 46.23
C GLN A 714 -36.50 -49.30 47.21
N ASN A 715 -35.38 -50.01 47.38
CA ASN A 715 -35.24 -51.07 48.38
C ASN A 715 -35.21 -50.50 49.81
N LEU A 716 -34.55 -49.35 50.01
CA LEU A 716 -34.52 -48.65 51.30
C LEU A 716 -35.92 -48.18 51.73
N ASN A 717 -36.69 -47.59 50.80
CA ASN A 717 -38.05 -47.13 51.07
C ASN A 717 -38.97 -48.29 51.49
N ARG A 718 -38.92 -49.44 50.80
CA ARG A 718 -39.70 -50.63 51.21
C ARG A 718 -39.38 -51.09 52.62
N LYS A 719 -38.11 -50.98 53.05
CA LYS A 719 -37.71 -51.29 54.43
C LYS A 719 -38.20 -50.26 55.43
N MET A 720 -38.40 -49.00 55.03
CA MET A 720 -39.14 -48.02 55.84
C MET A 720 -40.62 -48.38 55.93
N ASP A 721 -41.28 -48.72 54.82
CA ASP A 721 -42.69 -49.13 54.82
C ASP A 721 -42.93 -50.35 55.74
N ASP A 722 -42.05 -51.36 55.70
CA ASP A 722 -42.06 -52.52 56.60
C ASP A 722 -41.81 -52.14 58.07
N LEU A 723 -40.95 -51.15 58.32
CA LEU A 723 -40.64 -50.64 59.66
C LEU A 723 -41.81 -49.84 60.24
N GLU A 724 -42.43 -48.95 59.46
CA GLU A 724 -43.64 -48.22 59.83
C GLU A 724 -44.79 -49.18 60.11
N SER A 725 -45.00 -50.20 59.25
CA SER A 725 -45.96 -51.29 59.50
C SER A 725 -45.68 -52.07 60.79
N SER A 726 -44.44 -52.08 61.27
CA SER A 726 -44.04 -52.74 62.52
C SER A 726 -44.21 -51.82 63.74
N ILE A 727 -43.88 -50.53 63.60
CA ILE A 727 -44.16 -49.48 64.60
C ILE A 727 -45.67 -49.37 64.83
N ASP A 728 -46.48 -49.37 63.77
CA ASP A 728 -47.92 -49.22 63.85
C ASP A 728 -48.60 -50.42 64.55
N LYS A 729 -48.03 -51.63 64.40
CA LYS A 729 -48.41 -52.82 65.20
C LYS A 729 -48.01 -52.68 66.67
N LEU A 730 -46.80 -52.20 66.97
CA LEU A 730 -46.33 -51.96 68.35
C LEU A 730 -47.17 -50.89 69.05
N THR A 731 -47.50 -49.78 68.37
CA THR A 731 -48.40 -48.74 68.86
C THR A 731 -49.77 -49.33 69.19
N LYS A 732 -50.37 -50.14 68.30
CA LYS A 732 -51.67 -50.80 68.55
C LYS A 732 -51.63 -51.76 69.74
N LEU A 733 -50.54 -52.51 69.93
CA LEU A 733 -50.34 -53.36 71.12
C LEU A 733 -50.19 -52.54 72.42
N LEU A 734 -49.51 -51.39 72.37
CA LEU A 734 -49.40 -50.46 73.50
C LEU A 734 -50.75 -49.83 73.86
N THR A 735 -51.53 -49.38 72.87
CA THR A 735 -52.90 -48.86 73.10
C THR A 735 -53.80 -49.93 73.73
N GLN A 736 -53.62 -51.20 73.39
CA GLN A 736 -54.43 -52.30 73.93
C GLN A 736 -54.13 -52.64 75.41
N GLN A 737 -53.06 -52.09 76.01
CA GLN A 737 -52.77 -52.27 77.45
C GLN A 737 -53.32 -51.17 78.36
N GLN A 738 -53.86 -50.06 77.83
CA GLN A 738 -54.39 -48.96 78.65
C GLN A 738 -55.92 -49.07 78.84
N GLY A 739 -56.32 -49.70 79.95
CA GLY A 739 -57.70 -49.68 80.45
C GLY A 739 -58.11 -48.30 81.00
N PRO A 740 -59.42 -47.99 81.08
CA PRO A 740 -59.91 -46.64 81.37
C PRO A 740 -59.83 -46.26 82.85
N SER A 741 -59.42 -45.03 83.15
CA SER A 741 -59.48 -44.44 84.49
C SER A 741 -59.79 -42.94 84.49
N SER A 742 -60.86 -42.57 85.19
CA SER A 742 -61.10 -41.31 85.94
C SER A 742 -60.81 -39.93 85.31
N GLN A 743 -61.84 -39.07 85.30
CA GLN A 743 -61.74 -37.60 85.14
C GLN A 743 -60.86 -36.94 86.25
N PRO A 744 -60.49 -35.66 86.09
CA PRO A 744 -61.29 -34.65 86.80
C PRO A 744 -61.57 -33.32 86.04
N LYS A 745 -62.83 -32.88 86.17
CA LYS A 745 -63.39 -31.51 86.30
C LYS A 745 -62.70 -30.27 85.70
N GLU A 746 -63.57 -29.43 85.12
CA GLU A 746 -63.40 -28.00 84.80
C GLU A 746 -63.12 -27.14 86.05
N PRO A 747 -62.78 -25.85 85.85
CA PRO A 747 -63.85 -24.86 86.07
C PRO A 747 -63.97 -23.77 84.98
N SER A 748 -65.20 -23.32 84.77
CA SER A 748 -65.57 -22.08 84.07
C SER A 748 -65.34 -20.84 84.94
N PHE A 749 -65.09 -19.67 84.32
CA PHE A 749 -65.93 -18.47 84.49
C PHE A 749 -65.60 -17.39 83.45
N ASP A 750 -66.50 -16.41 83.30
CA ASP A 750 -66.61 -15.49 82.16
C ASP A 750 -65.92 -14.11 82.30
N ASP A 751 -65.80 -13.46 81.14
CA ASP A 751 -66.15 -12.05 80.85
C ASP A 751 -65.15 -10.87 80.92
N SER A 752 -65.39 -9.92 79.99
CA SER A 752 -65.04 -8.48 79.98
C SER A 752 -63.58 -7.97 79.75
N ALA A 753 -63.24 -7.79 78.46
CA ALA A 753 -62.96 -6.49 77.76
C ALA A 753 -61.79 -5.52 78.13
N ILE A 754 -61.43 -4.69 77.10
CA ILE A 754 -60.70 -3.38 77.08
C ILE A 754 -59.16 -3.37 76.81
N ASP A 755 -58.83 -2.81 75.62
CA ASP A 755 -57.68 -1.97 75.16
C ASP A 755 -56.19 -2.15 75.59
N VAL A 756 -55.33 -2.46 74.59
CA VAL A 756 -54.31 -1.56 73.95
C VAL A 756 -53.66 -0.48 74.86
N PRO A 757 -52.29 -0.35 75.01
CA PRO A 757 -51.34 -0.21 73.88
C PRO A 757 -49.86 -0.70 74.00
N ALA A 758 -49.20 -0.71 72.84
CA ALA A 758 -47.77 -0.51 72.48
C ALA A 758 -46.57 -0.47 73.51
N ARG A 759 -45.58 -1.36 73.24
CA ARG A 759 -44.15 -1.07 72.90
C ARG A 759 -43.21 -0.32 73.89
N SER A 760 -42.30 -1.05 74.57
CA SER A 760 -40.87 -0.63 74.78
C SER A 760 -39.93 -1.69 75.43
N SER A 761 -38.68 -1.78 74.93
CA SER A 761 -37.38 -2.01 75.62
C SER A 761 -37.17 -3.10 76.70
N SER A 762 -36.26 -4.06 76.38
CA SER A 762 -34.97 -4.45 77.06
C SER A 762 -34.79 -4.34 78.60
N PRO A 763 -33.87 -5.13 79.24
CA PRO A 763 -32.74 -5.89 78.68
C PRO A 763 -32.86 -7.43 78.96
N ASP A 764 -31.88 -8.31 79.25
CA ASP A 764 -30.45 -8.19 79.63
C ASP A 764 -29.60 -9.48 79.42
N ASP A 765 -28.31 -9.41 79.80
CA ASP A 765 -27.19 -10.39 79.90
C ASP A 765 -27.50 -11.89 80.23
N SER A 766 -26.68 -12.89 79.84
CA SER A 766 -25.21 -12.89 79.58
C SER A 766 -24.67 -14.09 78.76
N ALA A 767 -23.49 -13.88 78.15
CA ALA A 767 -22.40 -14.83 77.83
C ALA A 767 -22.65 -16.11 76.98
N VAL A 768 -22.14 -16.11 75.74
CA VAL A 768 -20.83 -16.69 75.33
C VAL A 768 -20.62 -16.42 73.83
N GLU A 769 -19.51 -15.76 73.46
CA GLU A 769 -19.23 -15.39 72.07
C GLU A 769 -18.42 -16.46 71.30
N VAL A 770 -18.69 -16.60 70.00
CA VAL A 770 -17.87 -17.36 69.05
C VAL A 770 -17.45 -16.43 67.90
N PRO A 771 -16.14 -16.15 67.71
CA PRO A 771 -15.71 -15.07 66.82
C PRO A 771 -15.66 -15.48 65.34
N THR A 772 -16.42 -14.78 64.50
CA THR A 772 -16.24 -14.81 63.04
C THR A 772 -15.09 -13.88 62.64
N ARG A 773 -13.93 -14.45 62.32
CA ARG A 773 -12.71 -13.67 62.02
C ARG A 773 -12.54 -13.44 60.51
N THR A 774 -12.43 -12.18 60.12
CA THR A 774 -12.06 -11.76 58.75
C THR A 774 -10.58 -12.09 58.45
N PRO A 775 -10.25 -12.57 57.24
CA PRO A 775 -8.89 -12.50 56.72
C PRO A 775 -8.67 -11.18 55.95
N SER A 776 -7.76 -10.34 56.45
CA SER A 776 -7.05 -9.34 55.64
C SER A 776 -5.84 -9.98 54.96
N PRO A 777 -5.24 -9.40 53.90
CA PRO A 777 -4.05 -9.97 53.27
C PRO A 777 -2.79 -9.74 54.13
N ASP A 778 -1.84 -10.68 54.08
CA ASP A 778 -0.50 -10.49 53.50
C ASP A 778 0.37 -11.76 53.67
N ASP A 779 1.56 -11.76 53.06
CA ASP A 779 2.69 -12.70 53.21
C ASP A 779 2.44 -14.22 53.08
N SER A 780 2.55 -14.71 51.85
CA SER A 780 3.43 -15.86 51.57
C SER A 780 4.09 -15.72 50.20
N ALA A 781 5.43 -15.73 50.16
CA ALA A 781 6.20 -15.46 48.96
C ALA A 781 6.37 -16.72 48.08
N ILE A 782 6.11 -16.57 46.78
CA ILE A 782 6.53 -17.51 45.73
C ILE A 782 7.24 -16.71 44.65
N GLU A 783 8.47 -17.11 44.31
CA GLU A 783 9.34 -16.37 43.41
C GLU A 783 8.87 -16.45 41.95
N VAL A 784 8.77 -15.29 41.29
CA VAL A 784 8.55 -15.18 39.84
C VAL A 784 9.86 -14.77 39.18
N PRO A 785 10.46 -15.58 38.28
CA PRO A 785 11.75 -15.25 37.68
C PRO A 785 11.62 -14.07 36.71
N ALA A 786 12.33 -12.98 37.01
CA ALA A 786 12.29 -11.75 36.22
C ALA A 786 12.98 -11.93 34.86
N ARG A 787 12.28 -11.58 33.77
CA ARG A 787 12.93 -11.33 32.47
C ARG A 787 13.68 -9.99 32.52
N ARG A 788 15.00 -10.04 32.71
CA ARG A 788 15.90 -8.89 32.48
C ARG A 788 16.45 -8.93 31.05
N PHE A 789 16.80 -7.75 30.54
CA PHE A 789 17.46 -7.55 29.24
C PHE A 789 18.99 -7.64 29.37
N GLU A 790 19.67 -7.51 28.22
CA GLU A 790 21.13 -7.33 28.01
C GLU A 790 22.01 -8.60 28.07
N PRO A 791 23.15 -8.61 27.34
CA PRO A 791 23.48 -7.93 26.08
C PRO A 791 24.06 -8.89 25.00
N ASP A 792 24.52 -8.34 23.88
CA ASP A 792 25.51 -9.01 23.01
C ASP A 792 26.81 -9.26 23.77
N ASP A 793 27.45 -10.42 23.57
CA ASP A 793 28.90 -10.48 23.32
C ASP A 793 29.28 -11.78 22.59
N SER A 794 30.58 -11.97 22.37
CA SER A 794 31.18 -12.69 21.26
C SER A 794 32.18 -13.78 21.69
N ALA A 795 32.76 -14.44 20.68
CA ALA A 795 33.94 -15.32 20.73
C ALA A 795 33.79 -16.78 21.23
N ARG A 796 34.09 -17.69 20.29
CA ARG A 796 34.85 -18.96 20.43
C ARG A 796 34.82 -19.70 21.78
N THR A 797 34.40 -20.96 21.71
CA THR A 797 35.34 -22.08 21.98
C THR A 797 34.97 -23.34 21.22
N SER A 798 35.94 -24.22 21.03
CA SER A 798 35.84 -25.48 20.28
C SER A 798 35.76 -26.70 21.20
N SER A 799 34.98 -27.72 20.83
CA SER A 799 35.31 -29.14 21.08
C SER A 799 34.45 -30.07 20.22
N ALA A 800 34.94 -31.28 20.00
CA ALA A 800 34.35 -32.26 19.07
C ALA A 800 33.51 -33.32 19.78
N LEU A 801 32.55 -33.88 19.03
CA LEU A 801 31.88 -35.19 19.12
C LEU A 801 30.94 -35.23 17.89
N SER A 802 30.63 -36.31 17.18
CA SER A 802 31.15 -37.66 17.02
C SER A 802 30.10 -38.36 16.13
N VAL A 803 30.54 -38.92 15.00
CA VAL A 803 29.88 -39.91 14.13
C VAL A 803 28.43 -40.31 14.47
N GLY A 804 27.50 -40.00 13.55
CA GLY A 804 26.18 -40.62 13.44
C GLY A 804 25.89 -41.02 11.98
N SER A 805 25.47 -42.27 11.75
CA SER A 805 25.24 -42.82 10.40
C SER A 805 23.81 -42.51 9.90
N PRO A 806 23.59 -42.21 8.60
CA PRO A 806 22.26 -41.91 8.07
C PRO A 806 21.48 -43.16 7.63
N GLU A 807 20.24 -43.32 8.11
CA GLU A 807 19.35 -44.41 7.68
C GLU A 807 18.60 -44.11 6.36
N SER A 808 18.99 -44.83 5.31
CA SER A 808 18.08 -45.68 4.51
C SER A 808 16.69 -45.15 4.10
N TYR A 809 16.60 -44.01 3.41
CA TYR A 809 15.34 -43.61 2.74
C TYR A 809 15.04 -44.46 1.48
N LYS A 810 14.21 -45.50 1.63
CA LYS A 810 13.65 -46.28 0.50
C LYS A 810 12.69 -45.41 -0.34
N ARG A 811 13.13 -44.97 -1.52
CA ARG A 811 12.27 -44.31 -2.52
C ARG A 811 11.62 -45.34 -3.44
N ILE A 812 10.30 -45.50 -3.35
CA ILE A 812 9.53 -46.32 -4.30
C ILE A 812 9.36 -45.55 -5.60
N LEU A 813 9.71 -46.18 -6.73
CA LEU A 813 9.41 -45.70 -8.08
C LEU A 813 8.33 -46.60 -8.70
N PRO A 814 7.27 -46.04 -9.33
CA PRO A 814 6.38 -46.81 -10.19
C PRO A 814 7.05 -47.10 -11.54
N SER A 815 6.89 -48.32 -12.04
CA SER A 815 7.37 -48.76 -13.35
C SER A 815 6.40 -48.37 -14.47
N GLY A 816 6.92 -48.13 -15.69
CA GLY A 816 6.08 -47.82 -16.85
C GLY A 816 6.86 -47.60 -18.15
N GLN A 817 6.87 -48.63 -19.02
CA GLN A 817 7.16 -48.60 -20.46
C GLN A 817 8.48 -47.91 -20.93
N VAL A 818 9.50 -48.73 -21.15
CA VAL A 818 10.50 -48.47 -22.20
C VAL A 818 9.98 -49.06 -23.51
N VAL A 819 10.12 -48.33 -24.62
CA VAL A 819 9.95 -48.86 -25.99
C VAL A 819 11.33 -49.00 -26.59
N THR A 820 11.71 -50.23 -26.94
CA THR A 820 12.93 -50.54 -27.68
C THR A 820 12.67 -50.46 -29.19
N SER A 821 13.57 -49.84 -29.93
CA SER A 821 13.60 -49.88 -31.39
C SER A 821 15.03 -50.16 -31.84
N ASP A 822 15.28 -51.40 -32.26
CA ASP A 822 16.58 -51.84 -32.74
C ASP A 822 16.92 -51.21 -34.11
N ILE A 823 18.14 -50.69 -34.25
CA ILE A 823 18.81 -50.57 -35.55
C ILE A 823 20.24 -51.08 -35.35
N THR A 824 20.57 -52.16 -36.06
CA THR A 824 21.93 -52.73 -36.13
C THR A 824 22.83 -51.87 -37.00
N GLY A 825 24.09 -51.66 -36.58
CA GLY A 825 25.09 -50.95 -37.38
C GLY A 825 25.73 -51.81 -38.48
N SER A 826 26.55 -51.16 -39.30
CA SER A 826 27.47 -51.78 -40.26
C SER A 826 28.64 -50.86 -40.54
N ASP A 827 29.87 -51.39 -40.52
CA ASP A 827 31.08 -50.67 -40.93
C ASP A 827 31.04 -50.24 -42.41
N SER A 828 31.82 -49.20 -42.75
CA SER A 828 32.92 -49.24 -43.75
C SER A 828 33.17 -47.88 -44.43
N GLY A 829 34.37 -47.70 -44.97
CA GLY A 829 34.65 -46.73 -46.03
C GLY A 829 35.64 -45.61 -45.67
N ASP A 830 36.91 -45.81 -46.01
CA ASP A 830 37.77 -44.69 -46.40
C ASP A 830 37.32 -44.15 -47.77
N GLU A 831 37.45 -42.84 -47.96
CA GLU A 831 37.75 -42.07 -49.19
C GLU A 831 37.20 -40.65 -48.99
N SER A 832 37.78 -39.56 -49.46
CA SER A 832 39.10 -39.13 -49.95
C SER A 832 38.89 -37.65 -50.36
N ASP A 833 39.89 -36.96 -50.88
CA ASP A 833 39.79 -35.53 -51.20
C ASP A 833 38.72 -35.18 -52.26
N GLU A 834 37.97 -34.09 -52.05
CA GLU A 834 37.69 -33.22 -53.19
C GLU A 834 37.64 -31.72 -52.84
N ASN A 835 38.62 -30.99 -53.42
CA ASN A 835 38.74 -29.54 -53.38
C ASN A 835 38.19 -28.99 -54.72
N GLN A 836 37.01 -28.37 -54.75
CA GLN A 836 36.71 -27.47 -55.87
C GLN A 836 35.66 -26.38 -55.57
N THR A 837 35.61 -25.41 -56.49
CA THR A 837 35.07 -24.05 -56.29
C THR A 837 33.95 -23.70 -57.27
N HIS A 838 33.33 -22.54 -57.01
CA HIS A 838 32.59 -21.69 -57.95
C HIS A 838 31.10 -21.98 -58.31
N TYR A 839 30.28 -21.08 -57.75
CA TYR A 839 29.29 -20.22 -58.44
C TYR A 839 27.88 -20.73 -58.86
N LYS A 840 26.91 -19.89 -58.46
CA LYS A 840 25.59 -19.62 -59.08
C LYS A 840 24.50 -20.69 -58.97
N ALA A 841 23.64 -20.50 -57.97
CA ALA A 841 22.29 -19.98 -58.23
C ALA A 841 21.97 -18.86 -57.20
#